data_AF-A0A1H2BAX3-F1
#
_entry.id   AF-A0A1H2BAX3-F1
#
_cell.length_a   1.000
_cell.length_b   1.000
_cell.length_c   1.000
_cell.angle_alpha   90.00
_cell.angle_beta   90.00
_cell.angle_gamma   90.00
#
_symmetry.space_group_name_H-M   'P 1'
#
loop_
_entity.id
_entity.type
_entity.pdbx_description
1 polymer ?
#
loop_
_entity_poly.entity_id
_entity_poly.type
_entity_poly.pdbx_seq_one_letter_code
_entity_poly.pdbx_strand_id
1 'polypeptide(L)'
;MSPSGGAAPTAADTPQEAAGALLATGLLTDGLAMCLTASGQPTFSWQLEQPDGTDPSRASQAAYEVSVQDAGGHQVWSSGGVPSASQRGIYGGPVLDDDADYSWRVRLRDAAGVQGAWSAWRTFGTGLSDSAWEADWISRAPGGRAPLEILDNALRVAGSPGLPLPCPPVRGFRLEARVRPVMGWAGLILRSTGPGTGLLLELNTAGELLLRQVPQWDIPAASTPDTPVLAKARADRTHTVRQERLPGKDLVPGTWQDLTVTDDGHTIRASLDGDELLVFEEPLPAGASGRLALHQGPRSQAEYARLRVSEPGASADTGTVLLDHRFDAGEHHARAALAHWPRTTAHRQPDEWTLFRTSIRLSGTVRRARLYAAARHHAQLSLAGTPCLTTTSFGYPGEGYYDAADVTELLASQQSGGDAPNSGEAPNGADIPLAALLHWYGPGQGRAAGLPGLLVRLSVDYADGRRDVFGSGPGWRAAEGPYGQAGYRNDEGDPVEHLDGHAAAALAATPLQDLPPAVGCGSHPTPESPALHPRRTSMSEEFVAPRAFLTADDGTLVADFGQVLPGRPEVDFLDGVAGRTVMIRAGYNLRNDGRVDTGKTPTQNTDMSFPYTQAAGPQQYRATVHLGFRYLELPGVDAADVSRLGAVVVHGRHPAEGSFSSSDPTLDAVFGLLRDSALYGVQEQFVDTPTREKGQFLADAVNISYATMSLFGEHAYTAQALREFGWSAGRYWTAGGDRGRYNAVYPNGDGKRDIPDFSLMLPEWAEEYHHRTGDLALVRELLPHLCDTADYALRYIPAEGPTAGLVTRLGGGSGPYLHGIVDWPAPGRFGYDMECAAKTTVNVQAYSALLSTARLCGVAGQHETAARYAEAARTLAAAIRTRLRVDGMMVDGLHGDGSPSAHASQHAASFPLSLGITDARFAEADSRRIADMGMRQGPLTVHRLVRALLAQGLTDAVLDLLTSRDQPGWARLLERGATFTWEAWDLEPGTDYSQSHAWSASVVKEILEHLLGIRFQSPGGSELLIQPPLCRLEHARGSIPVANGYAETSWRRRGGLVELECTVPAGVTAVVRLPAGTYGIKGPTPDAAVVRSLPDGAQTAATRDFRVHTGTWSFEPQA
;
A
#
# COMPACT_ATOMS: atom_id res chain seq x y z
N MET A 1 -4.95 82.95 -34.21
CA MET A 1 -5.06 84.16 -33.36
C MET A 1 -5.89 83.79 -32.13
N SER A 2 -5.37 84.05 -30.94
CA SER A 2 -5.95 83.82 -29.60
C SER A 2 -7.30 84.54 -29.40
N PRO A 3 -8.14 84.19 -28.39
CA PRO A 3 -7.92 84.48 -26.94
C PRO A 3 -8.35 83.34 -25.97
N SER A 4 -7.61 82.99 -24.90
CA SER A 4 -7.61 83.49 -23.50
C SER A 4 -8.92 83.33 -22.67
N GLY A 5 -8.94 82.32 -21.78
CA GLY A 5 -9.14 82.42 -20.31
C GLY A 5 -10.54 82.60 -19.68
N GLY A 6 -10.98 81.57 -18.93
CA GLY A 6 -12.00 81.65 -17.85
C GLY A 6 -12.27 80.27 -17.18
N ALA A 7 -12.00 80.14 -15.87
CA ALA A 7 -12.22 78.94 -14.99
C ALA A 7 -13.71 78.78 -14.57
N ALA A 8 -14.30 77.68 -14.07
CA ALA A 8 -13.94 76.47 -13.27
C ALA A 8 -15.08 75.38 -13.47
N PRO A 9 -15.14 74.16 -12.86
CA PRO A 9 -14.32 73.58 -11.79
C PRO A 9 -13.71 72.18 -12.10
N THR A 10 -12.76 71.83 -11.23
CA THR A 10 -12.06 70.55 -11.07
C THR A 10 -13.02 69.38 -10.86
N ALA A 11 -12.92 68.36 -11.73
CA ALA A 11 -13.42 67.03 -11.41
C ALA A 11 -12.51 66.42 -10.34
N ALA A 12 -13.13 66.00 -9.25
CA ALA A 12 -12.50 65.40 -8.10
C ALA A 12 -11.70 64.14 -8.50
N ASP A 13 -10.50 64.05 -7.94
CA ASP A 13 -9.72 62.84 -7.83
C ASP A 13 -10.51 61.87 -6.95
N THR A 14 -11.19 60.90 -7.57
CA THR A 14 -11.76 59.78 -6.83
C THR A 14 -10.59 58.91 -6.37
N PRO A 15 -10.40 58.66 -5.06
CA PRO A 15 -9.36 57.73 -4.63
C PRO A 15 -9.72 56.36 -5.21
N GLN A 16 -8.89 55.86 -6.11
CA GLN A 16 -8.93 54.46 -6.51
C GLN A 16 -8.51 53.66 -5.28
N GLU A 17 -9.47 53.13 -4.52
CA GLU A 17 -9.19 52.20 -3.43
C GLU A 17 -8.27 51.10 -3.97
N ALA A 18 -7.06 51.01 -3.44
CA ALA A 18 -6.12 49.97 -3.83
C ALA A 18 -6.74 48.62 -3.47
N ALA A 19 -7.15 47.84 -4.47
CA ALA A 19 -7.53 46.45 -4.27
C ALA A 19 -6.26 45.64 -3.96
N GLY A 20 -6.30 44.82 -2.91
CA GLY A 20 -5.18 43.97 -2.51
C GLY A 20 -4.87 42.95 -3.59
N ALA A 21 -3.59 42.66 -3.83
CA ALA A 21 -3.18 41.78 -4.92
C ALA A 21 -3.01 40.31 -4.50
N LEU A 22 -3.19 39.97 -3.22
CA LEU A 22 -3.13 38.58 -2.73
C LEU A 22 -4.42 37.83 -3.08
N LEU A 23 -4.28 36.73 -3.80
CA LEU A 23 -5.37 35.89 -4.29
C LEU A 23 -5.28 34.50 -3.65
N ALA A 24 -6.46 33.86 -3.50
CA ALA A 24 -6.56 32.46 -3.11
C ALA A 24 -6.75 31.59 -4.35
N THR A 25 -5.87 30.60 -4.54
CA THR A 25 -5.94 29.63 -5.64
C THR A 25 -5.79 28.21 -5.10
N GLY A 26 -5.79 27.18 -5.97
CA GLY A 26 -5.65 25.79 -5.53
C GLY A 26 -6.66 25.35 -4.46
N LEU A 27 -7.93 25.79 -4.57
CA LEU A 27 -8.98 25.51 -3.58
C LEU A 27 -9.28 24.01 -3.48
N LEU A 28 -9.20 23.46 -2.27
CA LEU A 28 -9.51 22.05 -1.97
C LEU A 28 -10.63 21.95 -0.92
N THR A 29 -11.47 20.93 -1.06
CA THR A 29 -12.47 20.52 -0.08
C THR A 29 -12.13 19.12 0.42
N ASP A 30 -11.92 18.95 1.72
CA ASP A 30 -11.44 17.69 2.34
C ASP A 30 -10.18 17.14 1.64
N GLY A 31 -9.28 18.04 1.24
CA GLY A 31 -8.03 17.71 0.55
C GLY A 31 -8.17 17.36 -0.93
N LEU A 32 -9.38 17.39 -1.50
CA LEU A 32 -9.64 17.05 -2.89
C LEU A 32 -10.03 18.29 -3.71
N ALA A 33 -9.49 18.40 -4.92
CA ALA A 33 -9.89 19.45 -5.85
C ALA A 33 -11.33 19.24 -6.33
N MET A 34 -11.68 18.02 -6.71
CA MET A 34 -13.06 17.61 -7.05
C MET A 34 -13.54 16.64 -5.97
N CYS A 35 -14.19 17.18 -4.94
CA CYS A 35 -14.69 16.38 -3.84
C CYS A 35 -16.17 16.06 -4.07
N LEU A 36 -16.50 14.77 -4.23
CA LEU A 36 -17.88 14.27 -4.32
C LEU A 36 -18.31 13.52 -3.04
N THR A 37 -17.41 13.41 -2.08
CA THR A 37 -17.56 12.67 -0.83
C THR A 37 -17.23 13.57 0.36
N ALA A 38 -17.48 14.88 0.24
CA ALA A 38 -17.21 15.81 1.33
C ALA A 38 -18.04 15.43 2.56
N SER A 39 -17.46 15.52 3.75
CA SER A 39 -18.24 15.25 4.97
C SER A 39 -19.29 16.34 5.19
N GLY A 40 -20.26 16.10 6.08
CA GLY A 40 -21.22 17.14 6.50
C GLY A 40 -20.57 18.35 7.19
N GLN A 41 -19.31 18.22 7.63
CA GLN A 41 -18.48 19.32 8.11
C GLN A 41 -17.18 19.35 7.30
N PRO A 42 -17.23 19.79 6.03
CA PRO A 42 -16.06 19.76 5.17
C PRO A 42 -14.95 20.65 5.71
N THR A 43 -13.73 20.41 5.28
CA THR A 43 -12.59 21.27 5.55
C THR A 43 -12.13 21.95 4.28
N PHE A 44 -11.94 23.27 4.32
CA PHE A 44 -11.42 24.00 3.18
C PHE A 44 -9.94 24.33 3.35
N SER A 45 -9.22 24.29 2.23
CA SER A 45 -7.87 24.82 2.11
C SER A 45 -7.63 25.49 0.77
N TRP A 46 -6.63 26.38 0.72
CA TRP A 46 -6.23 27.10 -0.48
C TRP A 46 -4.74 27.42 -0.46
N GLN A 47 -4.23 27.77 -1.63
CA GLN A 47 -2.90 28.32 -1.85
C GLN A 47 -2.95 29.83 -1.98
N LEU A 48 -1.81 30.47 -1.74
CA LEU A 48 -1.63 31.90 -1.94
C LEU A 48 -0.94 32.18 -3.28
N GLU A 49 -1.45 33.17 -4.01
CA GLU A 49 -0.87 33.66 -5.25
C GLU A 49 -0.83 35.19 -5.26
N GLN A 50 0.18 35.76 -5.90
CA GLN A 50 0.27 37.19 -6.17
C GLN A 50 0.65 37.46 -7.64
N PRO A 51 0.01 38.44 -8.31
CA PRO A 51 0.40 38.87 -9.64
C PRO A 51 1.83 39.41 -9.70
N ASP A 52 2.45 39.26 -10.87
CA ASP A 52 3.77 39.81 -11.17
C ASP A 52 3.83 41.32 -10.97
N GLY A 53 4.95 41.81 -10.40
CA GLY A 53 5.18 43.24 -10.17
C GLY A 53 4.51 43.82 -8.91
N THR A 54 3.79 43.00 -8.14
CA THR A 54 3.27 43.37 -6.82
C THR A 54 4.39 43.33 -5.77
N ASP A 55 4.24 44.07 -4.67
CA ASP A 55 5.20 44.12 -3.56
C ASP A 55 5.23 42.78 -2.78
N PRO A 56 6.29 41.95 -2.91
CA PRO A 56 6.29 40.61 -2.33
C PRO A 56 6.40 40.60 -0.80
N SER A 57 6.73 41.74 -0.17
CA SER A 57 6.65 41.87 1.28
C SER A 57 5.19 41.79 1.80
N ARG A 58 4.21 41.99 0.91
CA ARG A 58 2.78 41.87 1.19
C ARG A 58 2.23 40.47 0.90
N ALA A 59 3.05 39.54 0.43
CA ALA A 59 2.68 38.18 0.02
C ALA A 59 2.33 37.24 1.18
N SER A 60 1.73 37.74 2.26
CA SER A 60 1.29 36.94 3.40
C SER A 60 -0.15 37.28 3.77
N GLN A 61 -0.88 36.25 4.19
CA GLN A 61 -2.28 36.39 4.60
C GLN A 61 -2.35 36.89 6.05
N ALA A 62 -3.04 38.01 6.26
CA ALA A 62 -3.35 38.52 7.59
C ALA A 62 -4.79 38.16 8.04
N ALA A 63 -5.71 38.04 7.08
CA ALA A 63 -7.09 37.64 7.33
C ALA A 63 -7.70 36.95 6.12
N TYR A 64 -8.76 36.19 6.34
CA TYR A 64 -9.57 35.58 5.28
C TYR A 64 -11.06 35.81 5.52
N GLU A 65 -11.85 35.65 4.46
CA GLU A 65 -13.30 35.54 4.53
C GLU A 65 -13.76 34.45 3.55
N VAL A 66 -14.54 33.49 4.06
CA VAL A 66 -15.12 32.38 3.30
C VAL A 66 -16.62 32.57 3.19
N SER A 67 -17.18 32.25 2.03
CA SER A 67 -18.62 32.20 1.78
C SER A 67 -18.96 30.86 1.14
N VAL A 68 -20.03 30.22 1.64
CA VAL A 68 -20.55 28.94 1.15
C VAL A 68 -22.02 29.13 0.77
N GLN A 69 -22.39 28.61 -0.39
CA GLN A 69 -23.76 28.62 -0.90
C GLN A 69 -24.19 27.22 -1.35
N ASP A 70 -25.50 26.98 -1.33
CA ASP A 70 -26.10 25.78 -1.91
C ASP A 70 -26.15 25.85 -3.45
N ALA A 71 -26.61 24.77 -4.08
CA ALA A 71 -26.80 24.70 -5.53
C ALA A 71 -27.81 25.73 -6.10
N GLY A 72 -28.67 26.31 -5.25
CA GLY A 72 -29.60 27.38 -5.61
C GLY A 72 -28.98 28.78 -5.53
N GLY A 73 -27.75 28.90 -5.03
CA GLY A 73 -27.06 30.16 -4.80
C GLY A 73 -27.47 30.86 -3.50
N HIS A 74 -28.18 30.19 -2.60
CA HIS A 74 -28.48 30.71 -1.27
C HIS A 74 -27.27 30.53 -0.35
N GLN A 75 -26.86 31.60 0.34
CA GLN A 75 -25.72 31.55 1.23
C GLN A 75 -26.04 30.75 2.50
N VAL A 76 -25.37 29.61 2.67
CA VAL A 76 -25.50 28.70 3.81
C VAL A 76 -24.62 29.14 4.97
N TRP A 77 -23.43 29.64 4.67
CA TRP A 77 -22.49 30.09 5.68
C TRP A 77 -21.57 31.21 5.18
N SER A 78 -21.16 32.08 6.08
CA SER A 78 -20.05 33.02 5.89
C SER A 78 -19.25 33.09 7.18
N SER A 79 -17.92 33.10 7.06
CA SER A 79 -17.05 33.25 8.22
C SER A 79 -17.01 34.69 8.75
N GLY A 80 -17.44 35.67 7.94
CA GLY A 80 -17.01 37.05 8.10
C GLY A 80 -15.48 37.19 7.98
N GLY A 81 -14.96 38.39 8.24
CA GLY A 81 -13.52 38.62 8.23
C GLY A 81 -12.85 38.00 9.47
N VAL A 82 -12.03 36.98 9.28
CA VAL A 82 -11.30 36.27 10.34
C VAL A 82 -9.82 36.67 10.31
N PRO A 83 -9.28 37.31 11.37
CA PRO A 83 -7.86 37.66 11.46
C PRO A 83 -7.03 36.41 11.74
N SER A 84 -6.50 35.78 10.69
CA SER A 84 -5.74 34.54 10.77
C SER A 84 -4.89 34.32 9.52
N ALA A 85 -3.70 33.77 9.72
CA ALA A 85 -2.80 33.32 8.64
C ALA A 85 -3.08 31.86 8.22
N SER A 86 -4.02 31.16 8.87
CA SER A 86 -4.37 29.78 8.53
C SER A 86 -4.99 29.67 7.14
N GLN A 87 -4.62 28.62 6.42
CA GLN A 87 -5.08 28.33 5.05
C GLN A 87 -5.69 26.92 4.95
N ARG A 88 -5.92 26.24 6.08
CA ARG A 88 -6.29 24.82 6.13
C ARG A 88 -7.21 24.51 7.31
N GLY A 89 -8.06 23.50 7.16
CA GLY A 89 -8.96 23.03 8.21
C GLY A 89 -10.08 24.03 8.52
N ILE A 90 -10.51 24.81 7.52
CA ILE A 90 -11.42 25.94 7.73
C ILE A 90 -12.83 25.54 7.32
N TYR A 91 -13.71 25.43 8.31
CA TYR A 91 -15.16 25.47 8.17
C TYR A 91 -15.76 25.61 9.57
N GLY A 92 -16.74 26.49 9.72
CA GLY A 92 -17.44 26.72 11.00
C GLY A 92 -18.93 26.90 10.81
N GLY A 93 -19.45 26.40 9.69
CA GLY A 93 -20.85 26.48 9.33
C GLY A 93 -21.69 25.37 9.96
N PRO A 94 -23.00 25.34 9.67
CA PRO A 94 -23.87 24.23 10.06
C PRO A 94 -23.44 22.92 9.37
N VAL A 95 -23.91 21.79 9.89
CA VAL A 95 -23.76 20.50 9.20
C VAL A 95 -24.52 20.57 7.87
N LEU A 96 -23.84 20.23 6.78
CA LEU A 96 -24.39 20.18 5.42
C LEU A 96 -25.18 18.90 5.20
N ASP A 97 -26.15 18.95 4.28
CA ASP A 97 -26.97 17.80 3.91
C ASP A 97 -26.15 16.76 3.12
N ASP A 98 -26.50 15.48 3.24
CA ASP A 98 -25.91 14.41 2.43
C ASP A 98 -26.37 14.49 0.96
N ASP A 99 -25.54 14.01 0.02
CA ASP A 99 -25.86 13.95 -1.42
C ASP A 99 -26.40 15.29 -1.99
N ALA A 100 -25.68 16.36 -1.69
CA ALA A 100 -26.00 17.72 -2.11
C ALA A 100 -24.77 18.43 -2.68
N ASP A 101 -24.98 19.33 -3.64
CA ASP A 101 -23.93 20.20 -4.17
C ASP A 101 -23.92 21.55 -3.45
N TYR A 102 -22.72 21.97 -3.09
CA TYR A 102 -22.44 23.29 -2.53
C TYR A 102 -21.33 23.94 -3.34
N SER A 103 -21.21 25.25 -3.21
CA SER A 103 -20.07 26.00 -3.74
C SER A 103 -19.51 26.92 -2.68
N TRP A 104 -18.19 27.07 -2.64
CA TRP A 104 -17.53 27.98 -1.72
C TRP A 104 -16.52 28.85 -2.45
N ARG A 105 -16.21 30.00 -1.85
CA ARG A 105 -15.15 30.91 -2.30
C ARG A 105 -14.50 31.58 -1.11
N VAL A 106 -13.32 32.12 -1.32
CA VAL A 106 -12.53 32.81 -0.30
C VAL A 106 -11.94 34.09 -0.85
N ARG A 107 -11.84 35.13 -0.01
CA ARG A 107 -11.03 36.33 -0.27
C ARG A 107 -10.10 36.61 0.89
N LEU A 108 -8.98 37.25 0.60
CA LEU A 108 -7.89 37.43 1.55
C LEU A 108 -7.64 38.90 1.84
N ARG A 109 -7.09 39.20 3.03
CA ARG A 109 -6.37 40.45 3.28
C ARG A 109 -4.89 40.18 3.38
N ASP A 110 -4.12 41.00 2.67
CA ASP A 110 -2.67 40.93 2.68
C ASP A 110 -2.05 41.45 3.99
N ALA A 111 -0.73 41.40 4.11
CA ALA A 111 0.01 41.86 5.28
C ALA A 111 -0.24 43.35 5.64
N ALA A 112 -0.61 44.17 4.66
CA ALA A 112 -0.93 45.58 4.83
C ALA A 112 -2.41 45.81 5.19
N GLY A 113 -3.19 44.74 5.32
CA GLY A 113 -4.61 44.79 5.62
C GLY A 113 -5.48 45.12 4.40
N VAL A 114 -4.92 45.14 3.20
CA VAL A 114 -5.63 45.47 1.97
C VAL A 114 -6.41 44.25 1.49
N GLN A 115 -7.70 44.44 1.21
CA GLN A 115 -8.60 43.36 0.81
C GLN A 115 -8.41 43.01 -0.67
N GLY A 116 -8.09 41.75 -0.95
CA GLY A 116 -8.06 41.19 -2.30
C GLY A 116 -9.43 40.76 -2.82
N ALA A 117 -9.45 40.36 -4.10
CA ALA A 117 -10.65 39.87 -4.76
C ALA A 117 -11.10 38.51 -4.20
N TRP A 118 -12.39 38.19 -4.41
CA TRP A 118 -12.90 36.84 -4.20
C TRP A 118 -12.32 35.87 -5.23
N SER A 119 -12.00 34.66 -4.79
CA SER A 119 -11.78 33.53 -5.69
C SER A 119 -13.03 33.25 -6.52
N ALA A 120 -12.86 32.50 -7.61
CA ALA A 120 -13.98 31.86 -8.27
C ALA A 120 -14.72 30.93 -7.28
N TRP A 121 -16.01 30.71 -7.53
CA TRP A 121 -16.77 29.68 -6.82
C TRP A 121 -16.22 28.31 -7.15
N ARG A 122 -15.96 27.50 -6.13
CA ARG A 122 -15.54 26.10 -6.24
C ARG A 122 -16.66 25.20 -5.77
N THR A 123 -17.15 24.34 -6.66
CA THR A 123 -18.21 23.38 -6.35
C THR A 123 -17.64 22.10 -5.74
N PHE A 124 -18.38 21.52 -4.81
CA PHE A 124 -18.15 20.19 -4.25
C PHE A 124 -19.49 19.51 -3.92
N GLY A 125 -19.49 18.19 -3.89
CA GLY A 125 -20.62 17.37 -3.45
C GLY A 125 -20.34 16.77 -2.06
N THR A 126 -21.35 16.77 -1.20
CA THR A 126 -21.33 15.99 0.04
C THR A 126 -21.51 14.51 -0.25
N GLY A 127 -20.84 13.69 0.56
CA GLY A 127 -20.98 12.25 0.57
C GLY A 127 -22.26 11.81 1.28
N LEU A 128 -22.23 10.58 1.78
CA LEU A 128 -23.33 9.96 2.53
C LEU A 128 -22.88 9.70 3.97
N SER A 129 -23.73 10.05 4.93
CA SER A 129 -23.70 9.43 6.25
C SER A 129 -24.12 7.95 6.17
N ASP A 130 -23.77 7.16 7.19
CA ASP A 130 -24.14 5.74 7.22
C ASP A 130 -25.66 5.54 7.10
N SER A 131 -26.47 6.40 7.73
CA SER A 131 -27.92 6.32 7.67
C SER A 131 -28.53 6.71 6.32
N ALA A 132 -27.79 7.39 5.45
CA ALA A 132 -28.33 7.95 4.21
C ALA A 132 -28.27 6.99 3.03
N TRP A 133 -27.60 5.84 3.12
CA TRP A 133 -27.35 4.97 1.96
C TRP A 133 -28.60 4.46 1.24
N GLU A 134 -29.68 4.16 1.97
CA GLU A 134 -30.93 3.62 1.40
C GLU A 134 -30.69 2.43 0.45
N ALA A 135 -29.71 1.60 0.78
CA ALA A 135 -29.25 0.48 -0.03
C ALA A 135 -28.85 -0.71 0.85
N ASP A 136 -29.02 -1.91 0.32
CA ASP A 136 -28.61 -3.16 0.95
C ASP A 136 -27.22 -3.56 0.51
N TRP A 137 -26.42 -4.07 1.44
CA TRP A 137 -25.27 -4.87 1.07
C TRP A 137 -25.75 -6.10 0.30
N ILE A 138 -25.16 -6.38 -0.85
CA ILE A 138 -25.49 -7.56 -1.67
C ILE A 138 -24.27 -8.45 -1.89
N SER A 139 -24.52 -9.76 -1.98
CA SER A 139 -23.52 -10.78 -2.27
C SER A 139 -24.07 -11.81 -3.27
N ARG A 140 -23.23 -12.74 -3.72
CA ARG A 140 -23.65 -13.95 -4.44
C ARG A 140 -23.79 -15.11 -3.45
N ALA A 141 -24.72 -16.01 -3.72
CA ALA A 141 -24.81 -17.26 -2.98
C ALA A 141 -23.49 -18.06 -3.07
N PRO A 142 -23.03 -18.71 -1.98
CA PRO A 142 -21.85 -19.56 -2.02
C PRO A 142 -21.94 -20.66 -3.09
N GLY A 143 -20.78 -21.10 -3.57
CA GLY A 143 -20.65 -22.06 -4.65
C GLY A 143 -20.11 -21.46 -5.93
N GLY A 144 -20.11 -22.24 -7.00
CA GLY A 144 -19.57 -21.85 -8.31
C GLY A 144 -18.82 -23.01 -8.95
N ARG A 145 -17.97 -22.71 -9.94
CA ARG A 145 -17.04 -23.69 -10.52
C ARG A 145 -16.15 -24.27 -9.43
N ALA A 146 -15.98 -25.60 -9.46
CA ALA A 146 -15.05 -26.27 -8.58
C ALA A 146 -13.62 -25.78 -8.87
N PRO A 147 -12.77 -25.56 -7.85
CA PRO A 147 -11.39 -25.10 -8.03
C PRO A 147 -10.48 -26.26 -8.48
N LEU A 148 -10.78 -26.77 -9.68
CA LEU A 148 -10.11 -27.89 -10.33
C LEU A 148 -9.59 -27.41 -11.69
N GLU A 149 -8.28 -27.53 -11.88
CA GLU A 149 -7.61 -27.15 -13.13
C GLU A 149 -6.69 -28.27 -13.60
N ILE A 150 -6.58 -28.47 -14.92
CA ILE A 150 -5.49 -29.28 -15.47
C ILE A 150 -4.34 -28.35 -15.82
N LEU A 151 -3.22 -28.49 -15.11
CA LEU A 151 -1.99 -27.78 -15.38
C LEU A 151 -0.84 -28.78 -15.49
N ASP A 152 -0.03 -28.69 -16.54
CA ASP A 152 1.16 -29.53 -16.77
C ASP A 152 0.91 -31.05 -16.57
N ASN A 153 -0.22 -31.54 -17.11
CA ASN A 153 -0.66 -32.94 -16.97
C ASN A 153 -0.88 -33.39 -15.52
N ALA A 154 -1.29 -32.49 -14.64
CA ALA A 154 -1.73 -32.79 -13.29
C ALA A 154 -3.09 -32.13 -13.00
N LEU A 155 -3.90 -32.77 -12.16
CA LEU A 155 -5.06 -32.13 -11.55
C LEU A 155 -4.58 -31.25 -10.40
N ARG A 156 -4.70 -29.93 -10.56
CA ARG A 156 -4.48 -28.94 -9.52
C ARG A 156 -5.77 -28.68 -8.77
N VAL A 157 -5.67 -28.63 -7.44
CA VAL A 157 -6.76 -28.31 -6.52
C VAL A 157 -6.33 -27.21 -5.58
N ALA A 158 -7.12 -26.14 -5.45
CA ALA A 158 -6.81 -25.00 -4.59
C ALA A 158 -7.98 -24.67 -3.64
N GLY A 159 -7.65 -24.37 -2.38
CA GLY A 159 -8.54 -23.77 -1.37
C GLY A 159 -10.00 -24.23 -1.38
N SER A 160 -10.30 -25.44 -0.91
CA SER A 160 -11.67 -25.96 -0.83
C SER A 160 -11.89 -26.80 0.43
N PRO A 161 -12.97 -26.54 1.22
CA PRO A 161 -13.33 -27.36 2.38
C PRO A 161 -13.55 -28.83 2.06
N GLY A 162 -13.99 -29.15 0.83
CA GLY A 162 -14.14 -30.53 0.38
C GLY A 162 -14.60 -30.64 -1.08
N LEU A 163 -13.97 -31.55 -1.84
CA LEU A 163 -14.34 -31.92 -3.21
C LEU A 163 -14.48 -33.44 -3.31
N PRO A 164 -15.71 -33.99 -3.32
CA PRO A 164 -15.93 -35.42 -3.37
C PRO A 164 -15.25 -36.07 -4.57
N LEU A 165 -14.56 -37.20 -4.33
CA LEU A 165 -14.07 -38.05 -5.41
C LEU A 165 -15.26 -38.65 -6.18
N PRO A 166 -15.14 -38.88 -7.50
CA PRO A 166 -16.22 -39.44 -8.30
C PRO A 166 -16.33 -40.96 -8.14
N CYS A 167 -16.54 -41.41 -6.89
CA CYS A 167 -16.77 -42.80 -6.52
C CYS A 167 -17.88 -42.90 -5.45
N PRO A 168 -18.56 -44.07 -5.30
CA PRO A 168 -19.58 -44.24 -4.28
C PRO A 168 -19.01 -44.20 -2.85
N PRO A 169 -19.84 -43.98 -1.81
CA PRO A 169 -19.43 -44.18 -0.43
C PRO A 169 -18.95 -45.62 -0.19
N VAL A 170 -17.88 -45.77 0.58
CA VAL A 170 -17.21 -47.05 0.85
C VAL A 170 -17.08 -47.28 2.35
N ARG A 171 -17.10 -48.55 2.77
CA ARG A 171 -16.78 -48.95 4.16
C ARG A 171 -15.28 -49.18 4.34
N GLY A 172 -14.64 -49.79 3.34
CA GLY A 172 -13.20 -49.99 3.28
C GLY A 172 -12.70 -49.71 1.87
N PHE A 173 -11.43 -49.32 1.75
CA PHE A 173 -10.81 -48.94 0.49
C PHE A 173 -9.29 -49.05 0.53
N ARG A 174 -8.69 -49.04 -0.66
CA ARG A 174 -7.28 -48.70 -0.91
C ARG A 174 -7.27 -47.51 -1.87
N LEU A 175 -6.68 -46.40 -1.45
CA LEU A 175 -6.45 -45.20 -2.25
C LEU A 175 -4.96 -45.11 -2.57
N GLU A 176 -4.64 -44.96 -3.85
CA GLU A 176 -3.27 -44.78 -4.35
C GLU A 176 -3.23 -43.44 -5.11
N ALA A 177 -2.41 -42.51 -4.64
CA ALA A 177 -2.28 -41.17 -5.20
C ALA A 177 -0.82 -40.84 -5.49
N ARG A 178 -0.54 -40.42 -6.73
CA ARG A 178 0.72 -39.75 -7.06
C ARG A 178 0.48 -38.25 -6.92
N VAL A 179 0.92 -37.69 -5.80
CA VAL A 179 0.56 -36.34 -5.32
C VAL A 179 1.81 -35.49 -5.05
N ARG A 180 1.70 -34.18 -5.26
CA ARG A 180 2.66 -33.20 -4.75
C ARG A 180 1.93 -32.03 -4.09
N PRO A 181 2.21 -31.71 -2.82
CA PRO A 181 1.83 -30.43 -2.23
C PRO A 181 2.59 -29.31 -2.96
N VAL A 182 1.86 -28.31 -3.44
CA VAL A 182 2.44 -27.14 -4.13
C VAL A 182 2.58 -25.97 -3.17
N MET A 183 1.56 -25.76 -2.33
CA MET A 183 1.52 -24.73 -1.30
C MET A 183 0.75 -25.28 -0.10
N GLY A 184 1.25 -25.03 1.12
CA GLY A 184 0.60 -25.54 2.34
C GLY A 184 0.56 -27.07 2.40
N TRP A 185 -0.65 -27.61 2.62
CA TRP A 185 -0.89 -29.04 2.83
C TRP A 185 -1.83 -29.62 1.77
N ALA A 186 -1.50 -30.80 1.24
CA ALA A 186 -2.42 -31.61 0.44
C ALA A 186 -3.32 -32.44 1.36
N GLY A 187 -4.62 -32.21 1.35
CA GLY A 187 -5.58 -32.90 2.22
C GLY A 187 -6.44 -33.96 1.53
N LEU A 188 -6.75 -35.02 2.27
CA LEU A 188 -7.69 -36.08 1.94
C LEU A 188 -8.68 -36.27 3.09
N ILE A 189 -9.97 -36.12 2.81
CA ILE A 189 -11.03 -36.44 3.75
C ILE A 189 -11.45 -37.89 3.57
N LEU A 190 -11.46 -38.63 4.68
CA LEU A 190 -11.81 -40.04 4.79
C LEU A 190 -13.10 -40.19 5.59
N ARG A 191 -13.90 -41.21 5.27
CA ARG A 191 -15.12 -41.59 6.03
C ARG A 191 -16.15 -40.46 6.19
N SER A 192 -16.19 -39.49 5.29
CA SER A 192 -17.11 -38.35 5.43
C SER A 192 -18.56 -38.76 5.15
N THR A 193 -19.45 -38.36 6.03
CA THR A 193 -20.91 -38.47 5.85
C THR A 193 -21.54 -37.13 5.46
N GLY A 194 -20.74 -36.06 5.43
CA GLY A 194 -21.15 -34.70 5.13
C GLY A 194 -20.09 -33.67 5.52
N PRO A 195 -20.40 -32.37 5.40
CA PRO A 195 -19.51 -31.29 5.81
C PRO A 195 -19.11 -31.40 7.29
N GLY A 196 -17.83 -31.20 7.60
CA GLY A 196 -17.33 -31.23 8.98
C GLY A 196 -17.29 -32.63 9.63
N THR A 197 -17.47 -33.71 8.86
CA THR A 197 -17.44 -35.08 9.40
C THR A 197 -16.37 -35.94 8.74
N GLY A 198 -15.88 -36.93 9.48
CA GLY A 198 -14.84 -37.86 9.03
C GLY A 198 -13.45 -37.47 9.56
N LEU A 199 -12.42 -37.99 8.88
CA LEU A 199 -11.02 -37.77 9.23
C LEU A 199 -10.30 -37.04 8.11
N LEU A 200 -9.42 -36.11 8.46
CA LEU A 200 -8.60 -35.34 7.52
C LEU A 200 -7.15 -35.84 7.62
N LEU A 201 -6.66 -36.45 6.55
CA LEU A 201 -5.25 -36.81 6.37
C LEU A 201 -4.57 -35.75 5.50
N GLU A 202 -3.48 -35.17 5.99
CA GLU A 202 -2.76 -34.09 5.31
C GLU A 202 -1.29 -34.45 5.08
N LEU A 203 -0.75 -34.02 3.95
CA LEU A 203 0.64 -34.17 3.54
C LEU A 203 1.24 -32.80 3.20
N ASN A 204 2.34 -32.42 3.84
CA ASN A 204 3.08 -31.19 3.47
C ASN A 204 4.32 -31.48 2.60
N THR A 205 4.96 -30.41 2.12
CA THR A 205 6.17 -30.47 1.27
C THR A 205 7.38 -31.11 1.97
N ALA A 206 7.37 -31.19 3.31
CA ALA A 206 8.44 -31.78 4.12
C ALA A 206 8.28 -33.30 4.35
N GLY A 207 7.27 -33.93 3.75
CA GLY A 207 6.97 -35.35 3.92
C GLY A 207 6.35 -35.69 5.28
N GLU A 208 5.74 -34.71 5.93
CA GLU A 208 5.00 -34.90 7.17
C GLU A 208 3.56 -35.29 6.86
N LEU A 209 3.08 -36.34 7.52
CA LEU A 209 1.68 -36.77 7.50
C LEU A 209 1.01 -36.44 8.83
N LEU A 210 -0.19 -35.89 8.73
CA LEU A 210 -1.00 -35.50 9.87
C LEU A 210 -2.42 -36.04 9.70
N LEU A 211 -2.93 -36.77 10.70
CA LEU A 211 -4.30 -37.24 10.74
C LEU A 211 -5.03 -36.53 11.87
N ARG A 212 -6.14 -35.86 11.56
CA ARG A 212 -6.98 -35.13 12.53
C ARG A 212 -8.46 -35.29 12.23
N GLN A 213 -9.31 -34.84 13.15
CA GLN A 213 -10.76 -34.74 12.88
C GLN A 213 -11.03 -33.67 11.82
N VAL A 214 -11.98 -33.91 10.90
CA VAL A 214 -12.33 -32.90 9.89
C VAL A 214 -12.91 -31.66 10.58
N PRO A 215 -12.38 -30.45 10.33
CA PRO A 215 -12.95 -29.23 10.88
C PRO A 215 -14.31 -28.92 10.25
N GLN A 216 -15.25 -28.45 11.07
CA GLN A 216 -16.43 -27.75 10.55
C GLN A 216 -16.00 -26.31 10.22
N TRP A 217 -15.84 -25.99 8.95
CA TRP A 217 -15.37 -24.68 8.51
C TRP A 217 -15.87 -24.31 7.11
N ASP A 218 -15.89 -23.00 6.83
CA ASP A 218 -16.12 -22.42 5.52
C ASP A 218 -15.21 -21.19 5.33
N ILE A 219 -15.06 -20.74 4.10
CA ILE A 219 -14.30 -19.52 3.74
C ILE A 219 -15.14 -18.30 4.18
N PRO A 220 -14.59 -17.39 5.01
CA PRO A 220 -13.37 -16.63 4.74
C PRO A 220 -12.31 -16.72 5.84
N ALA A 221 -12.15 -17.89 6.48
CA ALA A 221 -11.10 -18.07 7.48
C ALA A 221 -9.70 -17.98 6.83
N ALA A 222 -8.76 -17.32 7.50
CA ALA A 222 -7.38 -17.18 7.01
C ALA A 222 -6.58 -18.49 7.07
N SER A 223 -7.01 -19.43 7.90
CA SER A 223 -6.44 -20.78 8.00
C SER A 223 -7.54 -21.79 8.32
N THR A 224 -7.29 -23.06 8.03
CA THR A 224 -8.15 -24.16 8.47
C THR A 224 -8.22 -24.13 10.01
N PRO A 225 -9.41 -24.23 10.63
CA PRO A 225 -9.52 -24.29 12.08
C PRO A 225 -8.75 -25.48 12.64
N ASP A 226 -8.10 -25.27 13.79
CA ASP A 226 -7.39 -26.35 14.45
C ASP A 226 -8.37 -27.36 15.06
N THR A 227 -8.11 -28.64 14.82
CA THR A 227 -8.90 -29.76 15.33
C THR A 227 -7.97 -30.78 15.98
N PRO A 228 -8.50 -31.65 16.88
CA PRO A 228 -7.66 -32.63 17.56
C PRO A 228 -6.85 -33.48 16.59
N VAL A 229 -5.52 -33.38 16.70
CA VAL A 229 -4.56 -34.24 16.00
C VAL A 229 -4.64 -35.63 16.63
N LEU A 230 -4.96 -36.62 15.80
CA LEU A 230 -5.12 -38.01 16.21
C LEU A 230 -3.82 -38.81 16.02
N ALA A 231 -3.08 -38.51 14.95
CA ALA A 231 -1.78 -39.11 14.67
C ALA A 231 -0.91 -38.19 13.82
N LYS A 232 0.42 -38.29 13.96
CA LYS A 232 1.41 -37.48 13.23
C LYS A 232 2.67 -38.31 12.98
N ALA A 233 3.20 -38.27 11.76
CA ALA A 233 4.44 -38.94 11.38
C ALA A 233 5.19 -38.15 10.31
N ARG A 234 6.48 -38.45 10.11
CA ARG A 234 7.32 -37.82 9.08
C ARG A 234 8.26 -38.85 8.49
N ALA A 235 8.41 -38.86 7.16
CA ALA A 235 9.39 -39.71 6.49
C ALA A 235 10.83 -39.26 6.84
N ASP A 236 11.71 -40.19 7.23
CA ASP A 236 13.11 -39.90 7.53
C ASP A 236 13.95 -39.87 6.24
N ARG A 237 14.30 -38.67 5.78
CA ARG A 237 15.15 -38.45 4.60
C ARG A 237 16.56 -38.10 5.07
N THR A 238 17.40 -39.10 5.30
CA THR A 238 18.80 -38.92 5.73
C THR A 238 19.66 -38.32 4.61
N HIS A 239 19.76 -36.98 4.53
CA HIS A 239 21.01 -36.17 4.50
C HIS A 239 20.85 -34.73 3.97
N THR A 240 21.43 -33.80 4.76
CA THR A 240 21.81 -32.38 4.51
C THR A 240 20.70 -31.35 4.23
N VAL A 241 20.21 -30.73 5.31
CA VAL A 241 19.61 -29.40 5.26
C VAL A 241 20.52 -28.43 6.02
N ARG A 242 21.35 -27.67 5.29
CA ARG A 242 21.97 -26.44 5.81
C ARG A 242 21.03 -25.27 5.53
N GLN A 243 20.16 -25.00 6.50
CA GLN A 243 19.34 -23.82 6.78
C GLN A 243 18.00 -24.34 7.30
N GLU A 244 17.68 -24.05 8.57
CA GLU A 244 16.34 -24.30 9.09
C GLU A 244 15.31 -23.62 8.19
N ARG A 245 14.58 -24.42 7.41
CA ARG A 245 13.45 -23.98 6.63
C ARG A 245 12.27 -23.80 7.58
N LEU A 246 11.65 -22.63 7.58
CA LEU A 246 10.33 -22.47 8.18
C LEU A 246 9.34 -23.39 7.42
N PRO A 247 8.42 -24.08 8.10
CA PRO A 247 7.36 -24.80 7.41
C PRO A 247 6.49 -23.81 6.62
N GLY A 248 6.36 -23.99 5.30
CA GLY A 248 5.24 -23.43 4.52
C GLY A 248 5.53 -22.43 3.41
N LYS A 249 6.78 -21.98 3.16
CA LYS A 249 7.02 -20.82 2.28
C LYS A 249 7.57 -21.08 0.87
N ASP A 250 7.82 -22.33 0.47
CA ASP A 250 8.34 -22.60 -0.89
C ASP A 250 7.17 -22.77 -1.87
N LEU A 251 7.11 -21.93 -2.91
CA LEU A 251 6.27 -22.18 -4.10
C LEU A 251 6.85 -23.26 -5.02
N VAL A 252 8.11 -23.65 -4.79
CA VAL A 252 8.69 -24.75 -5.54
C VAL A 252 7.85 -25.98 -5.24
N PRO A 253 7.16 -26.56 -6.24
CA PRO A 253 6.31 -27.70 -5.99
C PRO A 253 7.12 -28.77 -5.25
N GLY A 254 6.52 -29.36 -4.21
CA GLY A 254 7.11 -30.53 -3.59
C GLY A 254 7.41 -31.61 -4.64
N THR A 255 8.30 -32.53 -4.30
CA THR A 255 8.52 -33.68 -5.17
C THR A 255 7.24 -34.50 -5.27
N TRP A 256 6.99 -35.10 -6.44
CA TRP A 256 5.96 -36.13 -6.58
C TRP A 256 6.21 -37.25 -5.57
N GLN A 257 5.16 -37.65 -4.86
CA GLN A 257 5.19 -38.69 -3.83
C GLN A 257 4.05 -39.67 -4.09
N ASP A 258 4.31 -40.95 -3.82
CA ASP A 258 3.32 -42.02 -3.93
C ASP A 258 2.69 -42.25 -2.55
N LEU A 259 1.50 -41.69 -2.34
CA LEU A 259 0.71 -41.83 -1.12
C LEU A 259 -0.27 -43.01 -1.27
N THR A 260 -0.19 -43.98 -0.35
CA THR A 260 -1.14 -45.08 -0.23
C THR A 260 -1.91 -44.98 1.08
N VAL A 261 -3.23 -45.00 1.03
CA VAL A 261 -4.09 -45.00 2.22
C VAL A 261 -5.03 -46.20 2.17
N THR A 262 -5.03 -47.04 3.20
CA THR A 262 -5.96 -48.16 3.31
C THR A 262 -6.85 -48.02 4.53
N ASP A 263 -8.11 -48.43 4.39
CA ASP A 263 -9.08 -48.51 5.46
C ASP A 263 -9.85 -49.82 5.33
N ASP A 264 -9.84 -50.67 6.34
CA ASP A 264 -10.60 -51.93 6.37
C ASP A 264 -11.93 -51.80 7.15
N GLY A 265 -12.29 -50.58 7.55
CA GLY A 265 -13.42 -50.26 8.42
C GLY A 265 -13.10 -50.36 9.91
N HIS A 266 -11.85 -50.70 10.28
CA HIS A 266 -11.35 -50.72 11.64
C HIS A 266 -10.04 -49.95 11.78
N THR A 267 -9.08 -50.20 10.89
CA THR A 267 -7.74 -49.62 10.91
C THR A 267 -7.49 -48.81 9.65
N ILE A 268 -6.98 -47.60 9.82
CA ILE A 268 -6.48 -46.75 8.74
C ILE A 268 -4.96 -46.83 8.73
N ARG A 269 -4.38 -47.07 7.56
CA ARG A 269 -2.93 -47.07 7.35
C ARG A 269 -2.59 -46.05 6.27
N ALA A 270 -1.52 -45.28 6.47
CA ALA A 270 -0.98 -44.40 5.44
C ALA A 270 0.50 -44.70 5.24
N SER A 271 0.86 -44.93 3.98
CA SER A 271 2.23 -45.14 3.53
C SER A 271 2.62 -44.06 2.52
N LEU A 272 3.87 -43.60 2.59
CA LEU A 272 4.42 -42.59 1.69
C LEU A 272 5.68 -43.16 1.04
N ASP A 273 5.73 -43.18 -0.28
CA ASP A 273 6.85 -43.72 -1.07
C ASP A 273 7.21 -45.18 -0.71
N GLY A 274 6.23 -45.94 -0.20
CA GLY A 274 6.38 -47.34 0.22
C GLY A 274 6.60 -47.56 1.72
N ASP A 275 6.93 -46.50 2.48
CA ASP A 275 7.14 -46.58 3.93
C ASP A 275 5.81 -46.39 4.68
N GLU A 276 5.40 -47.33 5.54
CA GLU A 276 4.24 -47.17 6.41
C GLU A 276 4.56 -46.18 7.54
N LEU A 277 3.91 -45.02 7.52
CA LEU A 277 4.18 -43.93 8.45
C LEU A 277 3.12 -43.82 9.55
N LEU A 278 1.87 -44.16 9.24
CA LEU A 278 0.74 -44.02 10.17
C LEU A 278 -0.12 -45.29 10.20
N VAL A 279 -0.47 -45.73 11.40
CA VAL A 279 -1.51 -46.75 11.68
C VAL A 279 -2.42 -46.20 12.77
N PHE A 280 -3.72 -46.12 12.49
CA PHE A 280 -4.71 -45.56 13.41
C PHE A 280 -5.94 -46.47 13.49
N GLU A 281 -6.30 -46.88 14.70
CA GLU A 281 -7.44 -47.78 14.95
C GLU A 281 -8.67 -46.98 15.38
N GLU A 282 -9.71 -47.02 14.55
CA GLU A 282 -11.02 -46.42 14.82
C GLU A 282 -12.12 -47.25 14.15
N PRO A 283 -12.85 -48.10 14.90
CA PRO A 283 -13.88 -48.97 14.35
C PRO A 283 -15.09 -48.20 13.81
N LEU A 284 -15.50 -48.49 12.57
CA LEU A 284 -16.77 -48.00 12.02
C LEU A 284 -17.97 -48.82 12.53
N PRO A 285 -19.11 -48.18 12.88
CA PRO A 285 -20.35 -48.87 13.19
C PRO A 285 -20.77 -49.85 12.08
N ALA A 286 -21.45 -50.94 12.45
CA ALA A 286 -21.92 -51.92 11.47
C ALA A 286 -22.83 -51.28 10.41
N GLY A 287 -22.54 -51.51 9.13
CA GLY A 287 -23.27 -50.92 8.00
C GLY A 287 -22.90 -49.47 7.65
N ALA A 288 -22.02 -48.80 8.41
CA ALA A 288 -21.54 -47.46 8.06
C ALA A 288 -20.63 -47.50 6.81
N SER A 289 -20.78 -46.48 5.96
CA SER A 289 -19.91 -46.15 4.83
C SER A 289 -19.75 -44.63 4.74
N GLY A 290 -18.67 -44.15 4.14
CA GLY A 290 -18.39 -42.73 3.99
C GLY A 290 -17.78 -42.40 2.63
N ARG A 291 -17.81 -41.12 2.27
CA ARG A 291 -17.23 -40.57 1.05
C ARG A 291 -15.77 -40.19 1.26
N LEU A 292 -15.02 -40.25 0.17
CA LEU A 292 -13.68 -39.69 0.05
C LEU A 292 -13.79 -38.32 -0.63
N ALA A 293 -13.00 -37.36 -0.19
CA ALA A 293 -12.92 -36.05 -0.82
C ALA A 293 -11.48 -35.50 -0.80
N LEU A 294 -11.13 -34.71 -1.81
CA LEU A 294 -9.95 -33.86 -1.74
C LEU A 294 -10.27 -32.66 -0.85
N HIS A 295 -9.29 -32.21 -0.07
CA HIS A 295 -9.41 -31.06 0.81
C HIS A 295 -8.15 -30.19 0.67
N GLN A 296 -8.35 -28.89 0.60
CA GLN A 296 -7.26 -27.92 0.65
C GLN A 296 -7.67 -26.80 1.60
N GLY A 297 -6.84 -26.55 2.61
CA GLY A 297 -7.05 -25.41 3.50
C GLY A 297 -7.01 -24.08 2.74
N PRO A 298 -7.39 -22.96 3.39
CA PRO A 298 -7.13 -21.62 2.87
C PRO A 298 -5.65 -21.50 2.47
N ARG A 299 -5.36 -20.94 1.28
CA ARG A 299 -4.01 -20.86 0.70
C ARG A 299 -3.25 -22.20 0.62
N SER A 300 -3.94 -23.33 0.55
CA SER A 300 -3.30 -24.61 0.24
C SER A 300 -3.62 -25.04 -1.19
N GLN A 301 -2.65 -25.71 -1.80
CA GLN A 301 -2.73 -26.19 -3.16
C GLN A 301 -1.96 -27.50 -3.29
N ALA A 302 -2.57 -28.46 -3.98
CA ALA A 302 -1.92 -29.71 -4.32
C ALA A 302 -2.21 -30.11 -5.75
N GLU A 303 -1.31 -30.93 -6.29
CA GLU A 303 -1.42 -31.48 -7.61
C GLU A 303 -1.37 -33.01 -7.60
N TYR A 304 -2.17 -33.62 -8.46
CA TYR A 304 -2.34 -35.06 -8.54
C TYR A 304 -2.09 -35.52 -9.97
N ALA A 305 -1.05 -36.32 -10.18
CA ALA A 305 -0.77 -36.96 -11.47
C ALA A 305 -1.66 -38.19 -11.68
N ARG A 306 -1.94 -38.92 -10.59
CA ARG A 306 -2.79 -40.11 -10.58
C ARG A 306 -3.58 -40.24 -9.30
N LEU A 307 -4.82 -40.71 -9.40
CA LEU A 307 -5.69 -41.08 -8.29
C LEU A 307 -6.41 -42.39 -8.62
N ARG A 308 -6.19 -43.43 -7.81
CA ARG A 308 -6.86 -44.73 -7.93
C ARG A 308 -7.50 -45.12 -6.61
N VAL A 309 -8.75 -45.60 -6.65
CA VAL A 309 -9.49 -46.10 -5.49
C VAL A 309 -10.04 -47.48 -5.81
N SER A 310 -9.85 -48.44 -4.93
CA SER A 310 -10.39 -49.81 -5.05
C SER A 310 -10.94 -50.33 -3.73
N GLU A 311 -11.89 -51.25 -3.79
CA GLU A 311 -12.35 -51.99 -2.61
C GLU A 311 -11.27 -52.98 -2.10
N PRO A 312 -11.23 -53.29 -0.80
CA PRO A 312 -10.29 -54.27 -0.25
C PRO A 312 -10.56 -55.67 -0.83
N GLY A 313 -9.58 -56.23 -1.54
CA GLY A 313 -9.59 -57.62 -2.03
C GLY A 313 -8.79 -58.58 -1.13
N ALA A 314 -8.87 -59.89 -1.38
CA ALA A 314 -8.07 -60.89 -0.67
C ALA A 314 -6.55 -60.77 -0.98
N SER A 315 -6.18 -60.04 -2.04
CA SER A 315 -4.81 -59.62 -2.37
C SER A 315 -4.81 -58.24 -3.07
N ALA A 316 -3.64 -57.59 -3.17
CA ALA A 316 -3.47 -56.24 -3.72
C ALA A 316 -4.00 -56.06 -5.17
N ASP A 317 -4.13 -57.14 -5.95
CA ASP A 317 -4.55 -57.12 -7.36
C ASP A 317 -6.01 -57.59 -7.60
N THR A 318 -6.78 -57.92 -6.56
CA THR A 318 -8.11 -58.57 -6.69
C THR A 318 -9.31 -57.69 -6.28
N GLY A 319 -9.07 -56.44 -5.88
CA GLY A 319 -10.14 -55.51 -5.50
C GLY A 319 -10.85 -54.87 -6.70
N THR A 320 -12.16 -54.63 -6.59
CA THR A 320 -12.93 -53.88 -7.60
C THR A 320 -12.42 -52.43 -7.67
N VAL A 321 -12.01 -51.98 -8.85
CA VAL A 321 -11.60 -50.58 -9.06
C VAL A 321 -12.83 -49.69 -9.12
N LEU A 322 -12.89 -48.70 -8.22
CA LEU A 322 -13.96 -47.71 -8.13
C LEU A 322 -13.62 -46.40 -8.85
N LEU A 323 -12.32 -46.09 -8.95
CA LEU A 323 -11.76 -44.92 -9.63
C LEU A 323 -10.35 -45.25 -10.12
N ASP A 324 -9.99 -44.90 -11.36
CA ASP A 324 -8.60 -44.87 -11.83
C ASP A 324 -8.43 -43.71 -12.82
N HIS A 325 -7.98 -42.57 -12.30
CA HIS A 325 -7.77 -41.36 -13.07
C HIS A 325 -6.28 -41.09 -13.22
N ARG A 326 -5.84 -40.89 -14.46
CA ARG A 326 -4.47 -40.61 -14.84
C ARG A 326 -4.40 -39.29 -15.59
N PHE A 327 -4.00 -38.24 -14.89
CA PHE A 327 -3.84 -36.90 -15.46
C PHE A 327 -2.51 -36.78 -16.22
N ASP A 328 -1.53 -37.61 -15.85
CA ASP A 328 -0.22 -37.72 -16.51
C ASP A 328 -0.26 -38.46 -17.87
N ALA A 329 -1.41 -39.01 -18.27
CA ALA A 329 -1.58 -39.78 -19.52
C ALA A 329 -1.81 -38.90 -20.77
N GLY A 330 -1.53 -37.60 -20.66
CA GLY A 330 -1.71 -36.58 -21.69
C GLY A 330 -3.02 -35.81 -21.57
N GLU A 331 -3.05 -34.64 -22.20
CA GLU A 331 -4.10 -33.63 -22.00
C GLU A 331 -5.52 -34.15 -22.28
N HIS A 332 -5.71 -34.95 -23.33
CA HIS A 332 -7.03 -35.52 -23.65
C HIS A 332 -7.54 -36.45 -22.54
N HIS A 333 -6.67 -37.33 -22.01
CA HIS A 333 -7.00 -38.22 -20.90
C HIS A 333 -7.26 -37.43 -19.62
N ALA A 334 -6.45 -36.41 -19.34
CA ALA A 334 -6.63 -35.54 -18.18
C ALA A 334 -7.99 -34.82 -18.22
N ARG A 335 -8.37 -34.26 -19.37
CA ARG A 335 -9.68 -33.61 -19.57
C ARG A 335 -10.83 -34.62 -19.48
N ALA A 336 -10.68 -35.82 -20.03
CA ALA A 336 -11.68 -36.89 -19.90
C ALA A 336 -11.84 -37.35 -18.44
N ALA A 337 -10.75 -37.48 -17.71
CA ALA A 337 -10.76 -37.79 -16.28
C ALA A 337 -11.44 -36.68 -15.48
N LEU A 338 -11.06 -35.41 -15.70
CA LEU A 338 -11.68 -34.26 -15.04
C LEU A 338 -13.19 -34.18 -15.33
N ALA A 339 -13.66 -34.62 -16.49
CA ALA A 339 -15.07 -34.61 -16.83
C ALA A 339 -15.96 -35.47 -15.91
N HIS A 340 -15.41 -36.46 -15.20
CA HIS A 340 -16.17 -37.23 -14.19
C HIS A 340 -16.25 -36.51 -12.83
N TRP A 341 -15.41 -35.52 -12.57
CA TRP A 341 -15.41 -34.78 -11.31
C TRP A 341 -16.59 -33.81 -11.25
N PRO A 342 -17.06 -33.46 -10.03
CA PRO A 342 -18.04 -32.39 -9.87
C PRO A 342 -17.52 -31.08 -10.50
N ARG A 343 -18.28 -30.52 -11.44
CA ARG A 343 -17.93 -29.24 -12.08
C ARG A 343 -18.27 -28.02 -11.22
N THR A 344 -19.09 -28.22 -10.19
CA THR A 344 -19.50 -27.17 -9.26
C THR A 344 -19.27 -27.60 -7.82
N THR A 345 -19.14 -26.60 -6.94
CA THR A 345 -19.12 -26.77 -5.50
C THR A 345 -20.23 -25.93 -4.87
N ALA A 346 -20.72 -26.36 -3.71
CA ALA A 346 -21.63 -25.57 -2.87
C ALA A 346 -20.87 -24.71 -1.84
N HIS A 347 -19.58 -24.94 -1.68
CA HIS A 347 -18.71 -24.18 -0.79
C HIS A 347 -18.33 -22.84 -1.42
N ARG A 348 -18.08 -21.84 -0.59
CA ARG A 348 -17.57 -20.55 -1.08
C ARG A 348 -16.22 -20.76 -1.78
N GLN A 349 -15.99 -20.00 -2.84
CA GLN A 349 -14.72 -20.02 -3.56
C GLN A 349 -13.65 -19.23 -2.78
N PRO A 350 -12.39 -19.69 -2.76
CA PRO A 350 -11.30 -18.99 -2.09
C PRO A 350 -10.95 -17.64 -2.73
N ASP A 351 -11.16 -17.55 -4.04
CA ASP A 351 -11.05 -16.34 -4.84
C ASP A 351 -12.40 -16.10 -5.52
N GLU A 352 -13.21 -15.17 -5.03
CA GLU A 352 -14.58 -15.00 -5.52
C GLU A 352 -14.71 -13.82 -6.49
N TRP A 353 -15.07 -14.16 -7.74
CA TRP A 353 -15.45 -13.20 -8.76
C TRP A 353 -16.96 -13.19 -8.92
N THR A 354 -17.57 -12.01 -8.78
CA THR A 354 -19.02 -11.87 -8.89
C THR A 354 -19.38 -10.73 -9.81
N LEU A 355 -20.18 -11.02 -10.84
CA LEU A 355 -20.84 -10.02 -11.66
C LEU A 355 -22.22 -9.72 -11.08
N PHE A 356 -22.43 -8.48 -10.65
CA PHE A 356 -23.72 -7.93 -10.29
C PHE A 356 -24.31 -7.16 -11.47
N ARG A 357 -25.60 -7.34 -11.74
CA ARG A 357 -26.33 -6.57 -12.77
C ARG A 357 -27.71 -6.14 -12.28
N THR A 358 -28.13 -4.98 -12.73
CA THR A 358 -29.50 -4.46 -12.61
C THR A 358 -29.82 -3.57 -13.82
N SER A 359 -31.05 -3.10 -13.91
CA SER A 359 -31.45 -2.03 -14.81
C SER A 359 -32.10 -0.88 -14.04
N ILE A 360 -31.87 0.33 -14.53
CA ILE A 360 -32.50 1.54 -14.01
C ILE A 360 -33.43 2.11 -15.07
N ARG A 361 -34.54 2.71 -14.64
CA ARG A 361 -35.46 3.45 -15.51
C ARG A 361 -35.56 4.88 -15.01
N LEU A 362 -35.23 5.81 -15.89
CA LEU A 362 -35.34 7.23 -15.60
C LEU A 362 -36.81 7.66 -15.74
N SER A 363 -37.27 8.49 -14.80
CA SER A 363 -38.65 8.97 -14.76
C SER A 363 -38.83 10.41 -15.25
N GLY A 364 -37.75 11.07 -15.66
CA GLY A 364 -37.75 12.45 -16.15
C GLY A 364 -36.39 12.85 -16.74
N THR A 365 -36.25 14.11 -17.17
CA THR A 365 -34.98 14.65 -17.70
C THR A 365 -33.95 14.83 -16.59
N VAL A 366 -32.79 14.19 -16.72
CA VAL A 366 -31.72 14.21 -15.70
C VAL A 366 -31.12 15.60 -15.59
N ARG A 367 -31.06 16.13 -14.36
CA ARG A 367 -30.37 17.38 -14.01
C ARG A 367 -29.03 17.11 -13.31
N ARG A 368 -29.00 16.11 -12.43
CA ARG A 368 -27.83 15.68 -11.67
C ARG A 368 -27.95 14.19 -11.38
N ALA A 369 -26.84 13.47 -11.44
CA ALA A 369 -26.78 12.10 -10.94
C ALA A 369 -25.44 11.79 -10.25
N ARG A 370 -25.51 11.07 -9.13
CA ARG A 370 -24.34 10.62 -8.36
C ARG A 370 -24.41 9.13 -8.10
N LEU A 371 -23.32 8.44 -8.44
CA LEU A 371 -23.12 7.04 -8.12
C LEU A 371 -22.16 6.93 -6.94
N TYR A 372 -22.62 6.36 -5.83
CA TYR A 372 -21.81 6.02 -4.65
C TYR A 372 -21.64 4.51 -4.59
N ALA A 373 -20.43 4.04 -4.31
CA ALA A 373 -20.17 2.61 -4.15
C ALA A 373 -19.16 2.31 -3.05
N ALA A 374 -19.41 1.22 -2.34
CA ALA A 374 -18.46 0.58 -1.43
C ALA A 374 -18.42 -0.91 -1.76
N ALA A 375 -17.23 -1.52 -1.66
CA ALA A 375 -17.05 -2.93 -1.95
C ALA A 375 -16.05 -3.55 -0.98
N ARG A 376 -16.25 -4.82 -0.65
CA ARG A 376 -15.25 -5.59 0.08
C ARG A 376 -14.20 -6.09 -0.91
N HIS A 377 -13.01 -5.53 -0.78
CA HIS A 377 -11.85 -5.63 -1.65
C HIS A 377 -11.90 -4.75 -2.89
N HIS A 378 -12.42 -5.19 -4.04
CA HIS A 378 -12.35 -4.38 -5.26
C HIS A 378 -13.60 -4.55 -6.11
N ALA A 379 -14.17 -3.45 -6.60
CA ALA A 379 -15.27 -3.46 -7.56
C ALA A 379 -15.07 -2.44 -8.68
N GLN A 380 -15.43 -2.84 -9.90
CA GLN A 380 -15.49 -1.98 -11.08
C GLN A 380 -16.93 -1.86 -11.56
N LEU A 381 -17.45 -0.64 -11.63
CA LEU A 381 -18.83 -0.34 -11.99
C LEU A 381 -18.92 0.27 -13.39
N SER A 382 -19.91 -0.18 -14.15
CA SER A 382 -20.23 0.36 -15.47
C SER A 382 -21.72 0.67 -15.58
N LEU A 383 -22.02 1.77 -16.26
CA LEU A 383 -23.37 2.22 -16.55
C LEU A 383 -23.53 2.39 -18.06
N ALA A 384 -24.58 1.81 -18.63
CA ALA A 384 -24.73 1.67 -20.08
C ALA A 384 -23.50 1.04 -20.78
N GLY A 385 -22.80 0.12 -20.09
CA GLY A 385 -21.57 -0.50 -20.57
C GLY A 385 -20.32 0.38 -20.50
N THR A 386 -20.42 1.63 -20.02
CA THR A 386 -19.29 2.54 -19.85
C THR A 386 -18.75 2.44 -18.41
N PRO A 387 -17.47 2.10 -18.19
CA PRO A 387 -16.85 2.15 -16.87
C PRO A 387 -16.96 3.56 -16.29
N CYS A 388 -17.41 3.67 -15.03
CA CYS A 388 -17.72 4.97 -14.42
C CYS A 388 -17.20 5.13 -12.99
N LEU A 389 -16.93 4.04 -12.28
CA LEU A 389 -16.40 4.07 -10.93
C LEU A 389 -15.64 2.78 -10.60
N THR A 390 -14.50 2.92 -9.93
CA THR A 390 -13.78 1.80 -9.29
C THR A 390 -13.67 2.13 -7.81
N THR A 391 -13.83 1.13 -6.95
CA THR A 391 -13.70 1.30 -5.50
C THR A 391 -12.96 0.13 -4.87
N THR A 392 -12.15 0.41 -3.84
CA THR A 392 -11.37 -0.60 -3.12
C THR A 392 -11.47 -0.50 -1.60
N SER A 393 -11.69 -1.60 -0.89
CA SER A 393 -11.62 -1.57 0.58
C SER A 393 -11.15 -2.90 1.12
N PHE A 394 -9.92 -2.91 1.64
CA PHE A 394 -9.32 -4.10 2.25
C PHE A 394 -9.48 -4.16 3.77
N GLY A 395 -10.09 -3.12 4.37
CA GLY A 395 -10.30 -3.00 5.81
C GLY A 395 -11.33 -3.97 6.38
N TYR A 396 -11.35 -4.10 7.71
CA TYR A 396 -12.36 -4.88 8.41
C TYR A 396 -13.75 -4.21 8.35
N PRO A 397 -14.83 -4.96 8.65
CA PRO A 397 -16.10 -4.37 9.06
C PRO A 397 -15.97 -3.08 9.92
N GLY A 398 -16.49 -1.97 9.40
CA GLY A 398 -16.47 -0.64 10.06
C GLY A 398 -15.28 0.25 9.70
N GLU A 399 -14.33 -0.28 8.94
CA GLU A 399 -13.12 0.42 8.46
C GLU A 399 -13.14 0.58 6.94
N GLY A 400 -14.29 0.33 6.31
CA GLY A 400 -14.39 0.28 4.86
C GLY A 400 -14.47 1.67 4.23
N TYR A 401 -13.96 1.81 3.00
CA TYR A 401 -14.07 3.06 2.24
C TYR A 401 -15.16 3.00 1.18
N TYR A 402 -15.71 4.17 0.84
CA TYR A 402 -16.57 4.35 -0.32
C TYR A 402 -16.09 5.49 -1.22
N ASP A 403 -16.46 5.39 -2.50
CA ASP A 403 -16.16 6.35 -3.54
C ASP A 403 -17.44 6.86 -4.21
N ALA A 404 -17.31 7.95 -4.96
CA ALA A 404 -18.40 8.53 -5.71
C ALA A 404 -17.97 8.98 -7.11
N ALA A 405 -18.89 8.91 -8.07
CA ALA A 405 -18.73 9.43 -9.42
C ALA A 405 -19.90 10.35 -9.82
N ASP A 406 -19.59 11.39 -10.59
CA ASP A 406 -20.59 12.14 -11.35
C ASP A 406 -20.95 11.35 -12.60
N VAL A 407 -22.20 10.91 -12.70
CA VAL A 407 -22.72 10.16 -13.86
C VAL A 407 -23.84 10.92 -14.57
N THR A 408 -23.93 12.23 -14.35
CA THR A 408 -24.99 13.10 -14.88
C THR A 408 -25.02 13.07 -16.41
N GLU A 409 -23.89 13.35 -17.05
CA GLU A 409 -23.79 13.38 -18.53
C GLU A 409 -24.01 11.99 -19.14
N LEU A 410 -23.47 10.95 -18.48
CA LEU A 410 -23.63 9.57 -18.92
C LEU A 410 -25.11 9.19 -18.96
N LEU A 411 -25.89 9.51 -17.94
CA LEU A 411 -27.32 9.22 -17.90
C LEU A 411 -28.15 10.12 -18.83
N ALA A 412 -27.84 11.41 -18.90
CA ALA A 412 -28.53 12.34 -19.79
C ALA A 412 -28.37 11.91 -21.28
N SER A 413 -27.20 11.40 -21.66
CA SER A 413 -26.95 10.90 -23.02
C SER A 413 -27.86 9.74 -23.42
N GLN A 414 -28.28 8.91 -22.46
CA GLN A 414 -29.17 7.77 -22.72
C GLN A 414 -30.61 8.21 -23.06
N GLN A 415 -30.98 9.45 -22.74
CA GLN A 415 -32.30 10.01 -23.06
C GLN A 415 -32.38 10.61 -24.47
N SER A 416 -31.23 10.86 -25.11
CA SER A 416 -31.13 11.57 -26.39
C SER A 416 -31.06 10.65 -27.61
N GLY A 417 -31.01 9.33 -27.42
CA GLY A 417 -30.80 8.33 -28.48
C GLY A 417 -32.06 7.80 -29.18
N GLY A 418 -33.25 8.38 -28.95
CA GLY A 418 -34.49 8.01 -29.62
C GLY A 418 -34.97 9.13 -30.55
N ASP A 419 -35.03 8.86 -31.86
CA ASP A 419 -35.69 9.74 -32.84
C ASP A 419 -37.19 9.91 -32.48
N ALA A 420 -37.52 10.99 -31.78
CA ALA A 420 -38.89 11.46 -31.62
C ALA A 420 -38.95 12.99 -31.82
N PRO A 421 -39.43 13.49 -32.98
CA PRO A 421 -39.66 14.91 -33.18
C PRO A 421 -40.98 15.33 -32.52
N ASN A 422 -40.94 16.42 -31.74
CA ASN A 422 -42.07 17.32 -31.44
C ASN A 422 -43.32 16.71 -30.77
N SER A 423 -43.15 15.96 -29.69
CA SER A 423 -44.16 15.86 -28.63
C SER A 423 -43.47 16.06 -27.29
N GLY A 424 -43.93 16.97 -26.44
CA GLY A 424 -43.30 17.35 -25.16
C GLY A 424 -43.27 16.26 -24.07
N GLU A 425 -43.10 15.00 -24.43
CA GLU A 425 -42.83 13.87 -23.57
C GLU A 425 -41.46 13.29 -23.97
N ALA A 426 -40.48 13.37 -23.06
CA ALA A 426 -39.17 12.72 -23.25
C ALA A 426 -39.36 11.20 -23.45
N PRO A 427 -38.44 10.48 -24.13
CA PRO A 427 -38.51 9.03 -24.29
C PRO A 427 -38.34 8.36 -22.92
N ASN A 428 -39.45 8.23 -22.19
CA ASN A 428 -39.50 7.57 -20.89
C ASN A 428 -39.52 6.06 -21.12
N GLY A 429 -38.57 5.33 -20.51
CA GLY A 429 -38.77 3.90 -20.22
C GLY A 429 -37.77 2.89 -20.79
N ALA A 430 -36.64 3.30 -21.38
CA ALA A 430 -35.57 2.35 -21.71
C ALA A 430 -34.85 1.89 -20.43
N ASP A 431 -34.61 0.58 -20.31
CA ASP A 431 -33.80 0.00 -19.26
C ASP A 431 -32.32 0.34 -19.49
N ILE A 432 -31.72 1.12 -18.61
CA ILE A 432 -30.29 1.43 -18.65
C ILE A 432 -29.57 0.39 -17.78
N PRO A 433 -28.62 -0.39 -18.32
CA PRO A 433 -27.94 -1.41 -17.54
C PRO A 433 -26.92 -0.78 -16.59
N LEU A 434 -26.92 -1.25 -15.35
CA LEU A 434 -25.89 -0.97 -14.35
C LEU A 434 -25.27 -2.31 -13.94
N ALA A 435 -23.94 -2.42 -14.04
CA ALA A 435 -23.21 -3.63 -13.72
C ALA A 435 -22.02 -3.33 -12.81
N ALA A 436 -21.67 -4.27 -11.95
CA ALA A 436 -20.47 -4.22 -11.12
C ALA A 436 -19.76 -5.57 -11.13
N LEU A 437 -18.48 -5.58 -11.46
CA LEU A 437 -17.61 -6.75 -11.30
C LEU A 437 -16.89 -6.61 -9.95
N LEU A 438 -17.27 -7.43 -8.97
CA LEU A 438 -16.63 -7.54 -7.67
C LEU A 438 -15.58 -8.65 -7.70
N HIS A 439 -14.40 -8.34 -7.18
CA HIS A 439 -13.34 -9.29 -6.90
C HIS A 439 -13.05 -9.34 -5.41
N TRP A 440 -13.32 -10.49 -4.79
CA TRP A 440 -13.01 -10.77 -3.40
C TRP A 440 -11.91 -11.84 -3.27
N TYR A 441 -10.69 -11.38 -3.03
CA TYR A 441 -9.44 -12.14 -2.95
C TYR A 441 -9.27 -13.13 -1.77
N GLY A 442 -10.25 -13.23 -0.85
CA GLY A 442 -10.00 -13.89 0.43
C GLY A 442 -9.15 -13.09 1.42
N PRO A 443 -9.11 -13.50 2.70
CA PRO A 443 -8.26 -12.88 3.74
C PRO A 443 -6.78 -13.02 3.39
N GLY A 444 -5.92 -12.03 3.68
CA GLY A 444 -4.48 -12.08 3.41
C GLY A 444 -3.66 -10.97 4.05
N GLN A 445 -2.35 -10.97 3.83
CA GLN A 445 -1.56 -9.81 4.16
C GLN A 445 -2.06 -8.62 3.33
N GLY A 446 -2.36 -7.49 3.98
CA GLY A 446 -3.02 -6.34 3.36
C GLY A 446 -4.53 -6.48 3.14
N ARG A 447 -5.17 -7.60 3.55
CA ARG A 447 -6.61 -7.87 3.31
C ARG A 447 -7.30 -8.52 4.51
N ALA A 448 -8.26 -7.81 5.12
CA ALA A 448 -9.00 -8.31 6.27
C ALA A 448 -9.83 -9.57 5.96
N ALA A 449 -10.05 -10.40 6.98
CA ALA A 449 -11.04 -11.46 6.91
C ALA A 449 -12.46 -10.88 6.92
N GLY A 450 -13.29 -11.31 5.97
CA GLY A 450 -14.68 -10.89 5.84
C GLY A 450 -15.35 -11.57 4.66
N LEU A 451 -16.69 -11.59 4.62
CA LEU A 451 -17.44 -12.13 3.47
C LEU A 451 -17.40 -11.14 2.28
N PRO A 452 -17.59 -11.55 1.02
CA PRO A 452 -17.77 -10.61 -0.10
C PRO A 452 -19.03 -9.77 0.08
N GLY A 453 -19.00 -8.54 -0.45
CA GLY A 453 -20.14 -7.63 -0.38
C GLY A 453 -19.95 -6.40 -1.26
N LEU A 454 -21.04 -5.95 -1.87
CA LEU A 454 -21.13 -4.73 -2.67
C LEU A 454 -22.28 -3.87 -2.14
N LEU A 455 -22.07 -2.56 -2.06
CA LEU A 455 -23.07 -1.57 -1.72
C LEU A 455 -23.04 -0.48 -2.80
N VAL A 456 -24.19 -0.18 -3.40
CA VAL A 456 -24.33 0.81 -4.47
C VAL A 456 -25.53 1.69 -4.22
N ARG A 457 -25.37 3.00 -4.36
CA ARG A 457 -26.47 3.96 -4.41
C ARG A 457 -26.29 4.87 -5.62
N LEU A 458 -27.31 4.97 -6.47
CA LEU A 458 -27.39 5.97 -7.52
C LEU A 458 -28.53 6.94 -7.19
N SER A 459 -28.23 8.22 -7.02
CA SER A 459 -29.24 9.27 -6.93
C SER A 459 -29.38 10.01 -8.25
N VAL A 460 -30.61 10.36 -8.63
CA VAL A 460 -30.94 11.09 -9.86
C VAL A 460 -31.92 12.21 -9.52
N ASP A 461 -31.47 13.45 -9.65
CA ASP A 461 -32.30 14.64 -9.58
C ASP A 461 -32.77 15.03 -10.98
N TYR A 462 -34.06 15.28 -11.14
CA TYR A 462 -34.67 15.64 -12.42
C TYR A 462 -34.91 17.16 -12.54
N ALA A 463 -35.05 17.62 -13.78
CA ALA A 463 -35.31 19.03 -14.08
C ALA A 463 -36.64 19.55 -13.49
N ASP A 464 -37.62 18.68 -13.24
CA ASP A 464 -38.91 19.01 -12.63
C ASP A 464 -38.89 19.06 -11.08
N GLY A 465 -37.73 18.81 -10.47
CA GLY A 465 -37.53 18.83 -9.02
C GLY A 465 -37.77 17.49 -8.32
N ARG A 466 -38.18 16.42 -9.02
CA ARG A 466 -38.23 15.07 -8.43
C ARG A 466 -36.82 14.49 -8.25
N ARG A 467 -36.68 13.58 -7.29
CA ARG A 467 -35.48 12.77 -7.04
C ARG A 467 -35.85 11.29 -7.01
N ASP A 468 -35.12 10.47 -7.75
CA ASP A 468 -35.14 9.01 -7.63
C ASP A 468 -33.83 8.51 -7.00
N VAL A 469 -33.92 7.46 -6.19
CA VAL A 469 -32.77 6.78 -5.59
C VAL A 469 -32.85 5.30 -5.94
N PHE A 470 -31.78 4.76 -6.52
CA PHE A 470 -31.62 3.36 -6.89
C PHE A 470 -30.51 2.73 -6.04
N GLY A 471 -30.90 1.91 -5.06
CA GLY A 471 -29.98 1.17 -4.19
C GLY A 471 -29.69 -0.25 -4.67
N SER A 472 -28.56 -0.81 -4.24
CA SER A 472 -28.35 -2.26 -4.21
C SER A 472 -29.40 -2.95 -3.33
N GLY A 473 -29.88 -4.12 -3.73
CA GLY A 473 -30.97 -4.81 -3.04
C GLY A 473 -31.64 -5.92 -3.87
N PRO A 474 -32.88 -6.34 -3.54
CA PRO A 474 -33.55 -7.51 -4.15
C PRO A 474 -33.76 -7.44 -5.67
N GLY A 475 -33.72 -6.25 -6.26
CA GLY A 475 -33.81 -6.04 -7.71
C GLY A 475 -32.56 -6.48 -8.47
N TRP A 476 -31.43 -6.64 -7.79
CA TRP A 476 -30.17 -7.02 -8.41
C TRP A 476 -30.08 -8.51 -8.69
N ARG A 477 -29.25 -8.84 -9.68
CA ARG A 477 -28.88 -10.19 -10.07
C ARG A 477 -27.38 -10.39 -9.91
N ALA A 478 -26.97 -11.61 -9.57
CA ALA A 478 -25.58 -11.95 -9.32
C ALA A 478 -25.22 -13.28 -9.98
N ALA A 479 -24.06 -13.34 -10.63
CA ALA A 479 -23.49 -14.56 -11.18
C ALA A 479 -21.99 -14.61 -10.95
N GLU A 480 -21.42 -15.81 -11.05
CA GLU A 480 -19.96 -15.98 -11.03
C GLU A 480 -19.34 -15.22 -12.21
N GLY A 481 -18.26 -14.47 -11.95
CA GLY A 481 -17.51 -13.75 -12.98
C GLY A 481 -16.73 -14.70 -13.91
N PRO A 482 -16.16 -14.19 -15.01
CA PRO A 482 -15.52 -15.02 -16.03
C PRO A 482 -14.14 -15.58 -15.66
N TYR A 483 -13.76 -15.56 -14.38
CA TYR A 483 -12.40 -15.89 -13.93
C TYR A 483 -12.31 -17.29 -13.33
N GLY A 484 -11.39 -18.11 -13.84
CA GLY A 484 -11.09 -19.44 -13.33
C GLY A 484 -10.33 -19.41 -11.99
N GLN A 485 -10.44 -20.48 -11.22
CA GLN A 485 -9.71 -20.66 -9.96
C GLN A 485 -8.33 -21.29 -10.27
N ALA A 486 -7.30 -20.45 -10.45
CA ALA A 486 -5.94 -20.91 -10.84
C ALA A 486 -4.95 -21.05 -9.66
N GLY A 487 -5.44 -20.97 -8.43
CA GLY A 487 -4.64 -21.04 -7.21
C GLY A 487 -4.09 -19.69 -6.77
N TYR A 488 -3.00 -19.71 -6.00
CA TYR A 488 -2.42 -18.52 -5.40
C TYR A 488 -1.04 -18.22 -5.96
N ARG A 489 -0.69 -16.93 -6.02
CA ARG A 489 0.62 -16.51 -6.51
C ARG A 489 1.74 -16.92 -5.58
N ASN A 490 1.52 -16.88 -4.27
CA ASN A 490 2.39 -17.40 -3.20
C ASN A 490 1.53 -17.55 -1.91
N ASP A 491 2.13 -17.87 -0.77
CA ASP A 491 1.43 -18.08 0.51
C ASP A 491 0.95 -16.79 1.19
N GLU A 492 1.25 -15.61 0.64
CA GLU A 492 0.97 -14.30 1.26
C GLU A 492 0.13 -13.38 0.34
N GLY A 493 0.26 -13.55 -0.97
CA GLY A 493 -0.20 -12.67 -2.03
C GLY A 493 -1.59 -12.96 -2.57
N ASP A 494 -1.85 -12.38 -3.75
CA ASP A 494 -3.12 -12.48 -4.45
C ASP A 494 -3.29 -13.85 -5.15
N PRO A 495 -4.53 -14.26 -5.46
CA PRO A 495 -4.81 -15.34 -6.39
C PRO A 495 -4.22 -15.10 -7.80
N VAL A 496 -3.96 -16.19 -8.53
CA VAL A 496 -3.61 -16.11 -9.96
C VAL A 496 -4.87 -15.78 -10.76
N GLU A 497 -4.83 -14.66 -11.48
CA GLU A 497 -5.95 -14.22 -12.31
C GLU A 497 -5.99 -15.01 -13.63
N HIS A 498 -6.99 -15.87 -13.79
CA HIS A 498 -7.24 -16.61 -15.04
C HIS A 498 -8.52 -16.12 -15.69
N LEU A 499 -8.43 -15.26 -16.72
CA LEU A 499 -9.59 -14.82 -17.47
C LEU A 499 -10.01 -15.85 -18.53
N ASP A 500 -11.28 -16.25 -18.53
CA ASP A 500 -11.87 -17.10 -19.57
C ASP A 500 -12.76 -16.25 -20.50
N GLY A 501 -12.28 -16.02 -21.72
CA GLY A 501 -12.96 -15.25 -22.76
C GLY A 501 -14.28 -15.87 -23.22
N HIS A 502 -14.42 -17.20 -23.20
CA HIS A 502 -15.70 -17.86 -23.50
C HIS A 502 -16.71 -17.62 -22.39
N ALA A 503 -16.28 -17.75 -21.13
CA ALA A 503 -17.12 -17.44 -19.99
C ALA A 503 -17.54 -15.96 -20.00
N ALA A 504 -16.63 -15.04 -20.35
CA ALA A 504 -16.93 -13.62 -20.48
C ALA A 504 -17.97 -13.35 -21.57
N ALA A 505 -17.79 -13.92 -22.76
CA ALA A 505 -18.74 -13.77 -23.87
C ALA A 505 -20.11 -14.37 -23.53
N ALA A 506 -20.15 -15.56 -22.93
CA ALA A 506 -21.38 -16.20 -22.49
C ALA A 506 -22.11 -15.35 -21.45
N LEU A 507 -21.40 -14.85 -20.43
CA LEU A 507 -21.97 -14.03 -19.37
C LEU A 507 -22.50 -12.69 -19.87
N ALA A 508 -21.81 -12.07 -20.83
CA ALA A 508 -22.27 -10.84 -21.49
C ALA A 508 -23.54 -11.07 -22.32
N ALA A 509 -23.67 -12.24 -22.97
CA ALA A 509 -24.84 -12.61 -23.76
C ALA A 509 -26.05 -13.05 -22.91
N THR A 510 -25.84 -13.43 -21.64
CA THR A 510 -26.93 -13.87 -20.75
C THR A 510 -27.91 -12.73 -20.45
N PRO A 511 -29.22 -12.91 -20.72
CA PRO A 511 -30.25 -11.95 -20.35
C PRO A 511 -30.32 -11.72 -18.83
N LEU A 512 -30.64 -10.50 -18.40
CA LEU A 512 -30.67 -10.13 -16.98
C LEU A 512 -31.57 -11.05 -16.15
N GLN A 513 -32.74 -11.41 -16.67
CA GLN A 513 -33.73 -12.23 -15.96
C GLN A 513 -33.30 -13.68 -15.75
N ASP A 514 -32.33 -14.17 -16.53
CA ASP A 514 -31.83 -15.54 -16.45
C ASP A 514 -30.71 -15.68 -15.40
N LEU A 515 -30.20 -14.55 -14.90
CA LEU A 515 -29.23 -14.53 -13.81
C LEU A 515 -29.92 -14.76 -12.46
N PRO A 516 -29.29 -15.48 -11.51
CA PRO A 516 -29.81 -15.65 -10.15
C PRO A 516 -30.00 -14.31 -9.42
N PRO A 517 -30.96 -14.20 -8.48
CA PRO A 517 -31.08 -13.04 -7.61
C PRO A 517 -29.83 -12.87 -6.74
N ALA A 518 -29.41 -11.63 -6.54
CA ALA A 518 -28.39 -11.31 -5.54
C ALA A 518 -28.93 -11.59 -4.12
N VAL A 519 -28.05 -11.99 -3.21
CA VAL A 519 -28.38 -12.22 -1.80
C VAL A 519 -28.28 -10.90 -1.06
N GLY A 520 -29.38 -10.44 -0.46
CA GLY A 520 -29.39 -9.28 0.43
C GLY A 520 -28.79 -9.62 1.79
N CYS A 521 -27.81 -8.82 2.23
CA CYS A 521 -27.11 -8.93 3.51
C CYS A 521 -27.60 -7.91 4.55
N GLY A 522 -28.65 -7.14 4.23
CA GLY A 522 -29.23 -6.11 5.08
C GLY A 522 -28.91 -4.68 4.62
N SER A 523 -29.79 -3.75 4.96
CA SER A 523 -29.66 -2.32 4.66
C SER A 523 -28.52 -1.70 5.46
N HIS A 524 -27.66 -0.92 4.81
CA HIS A 524 -26.55 -0.23 5.50
C HIS A 524 -27.08 0.87 6.44
N PRO A 525 -26.51 1.02 7.65
CA PRO A 525 -25.46 0.21 8.25
C PRO A 525 -25.97 -1.13 8.82
N THR A 526 -25.12 -2.17 8.75
CA THR A 526 -25.39 -3.48 9.40
C THR A 526 -24.40 -3.72 10.54
N PRO A 527 -24.66 -4.65 11.48
CA PRO A 527 -23.67 -5.05 12.48
C PRO A 527 -22.31 -5.47 11.88
N GLU A 528 -22.32 -6.10 10.70
CA GLU A 528 -21.14 -6.56 9.97
C GLU A 528 -20.50 -5.48 9.08
N SER A 529 -21.10 -4.30 8.97
CA SER A 529 -20.57 -3.14 8.25
C SER A 529 -21.17 -1.87 8.85
N PRO A 530 -20.77 -1.52 10.09
CA PRO A 530 -21.45 -0.49 10.87
C PRO A 530 -21.13 0.92 10.42
N ALA A 531 -20.02 1.11 9.69
CA ALA A 531 -19.55 2.41 9.24
C ALA A 531 -18.77 2.31 7.93
N LEU A 532 -18.83 3.37 7.13
CA LEU A 532 -18.00 3.59 5.94
C LEU A 532 -17.35 4.98 5.96
N HIS A 533 -16.15 5.08 5.41
CA HIS A 533 -15.34 6.29 5.37
C HIS A 533 -15.24 6.82 3.92
N PRO A 534 -15.37 8.12 3.69
CA PRO A 534 -15.16 8.68 2.36
C PRO A 534 -13.69 8.57 1.95
N ARG A 535 -13.39 8.08 0.74
CA ARG A 535 -12.01 8.01 0.26
C ARG A 535 -11.43 9.41 0.01
N ARG A 536 -10.17 9.60 0.43
CA ARG A 536 -9.34 10.81 0.18
C ARG A 536 -8.15 10.55 -0.73
N THR A 537 -7.86 9.30 -1.02
CA THR A 537 -6.82 8.82 -1.92
C THR A 537 -7.38 8.59 -3.32
N SER A 538 -6.51 8.54 -4.33
CA SER A 538 -6.93 8.26 -5.71
C SER A 538 -5.79 7.63 -6.49
N MET A 539 -6.12 6.68 -7.36
CA MET A 539 -5.14 5.98 -8.18
C MET A 539 -4.82 6.76 -9.46
N SER A 540 -3.58 6.61 -9.93
CA SER A 540 -3.13 6.97 -11.27
C SER A 540 -2.98 5.70 -12.08
N GLU A 541 -3.54 5.68 -13.29
CA GLU A 541 -3.49 4.56 -14.21
C GLU A 541 -3.06 5.05 -15.59
N GLU A 542 -1.95 4.53 -16.13
CA GLU A 542 -1.43 4.92 -17.44
C GLU A 542 -1.03 3.68 -18.24
N PHE A 543 -1.51 3.58 -19.49
CA PHE A 543 -1.04 2.54 -20.39
C PHE A 543 0.38 2.84 -20.88
N VAL A 544 1.29 1.91 -20.64
CA VAL A 544 2.68 1.96 -21.09
C VAL A 544 2.93 0.86 -22.11
N ALA A 545 3.42 1.25 -23.29
CA ALA A 545 3.90 0.32 -24.30
C ALA A 545 5.32 -0.16 -23.96
N PRO A 546 5.70 -1.40 -24.35
CA PRO A 546 7.06 -1.89 -24.19
C PRO A 546 8.06 -1.00 -24.93
N ARG A 547 9.26 -0.84 -24.36
CA ARG A 547 10.36 -0.13 -25.04
C ARG A 547 10.94 -0.96 -26.19
N ALA A 548 10.88 -2.27 -26.09
CA ALA A 548 11.31 -3.19 -27.14
C ALA A 548 10.48 -4.47 -27.14
N PHE A 549 10.36 -5.09 -28.33
CA PHE A 549 9.94 -6.47 -28.50
C PHE A 549 11.17 -7.31 -28.82
N LEU A 550 11.38 -8.35 -28.03
CA LEU A 550 12.43 -9.34 -28.17
C LEU A 550 11.83 -10.67 -28.62
N THR A 551 12.68 -11.55 -29.13
CA THR A 551 12.30 -12.91 -29.53
C THR A 551 13.26 -13.87 -28.84
N ALA A 552 12.73 -14.77 -28.02
CA ALA A 552 13.51 -15.83 -27.39
C ALA A 552 14.01 -16.85 -28.43
N ASP A 553 14.97 -17.70 -28.06
CA ASP A 553 15.58 -18.68 -28.96
C ASP A 553 14.57 -19.67 -29.57
N ASP A 554 13.46 -19.92 -28.88
CA ASP A 554 12.36 -20.79 -29.34
C ASP A 554 11.27 -20.05 -30.15
N GLY A 555 11.45 -18.76 -30.42
CA GLY A 555 10.50 -17.92 -31.14
C GLY A 555 9.49 -17.18 -30.25
N THR A 556 9.49 -17.39 -28.93
CA THR A 556 8.55 -16.71 -28.02
C THR A 556 8.72 -15.19 -28.04
N LEU A 557 7.61 -14.46 -28.20
CA LEU A 557 7.57 -13.00 -28.07
C LEU A 557 7.76 -12.56 -26.62
N VAL A 558 8.69 -11.63 -26.39
CA VAL A 558 8.95 -11.03 -25.07
C VAL A 558 8.96 -9.50 -25.17
N ALA A 559 8.08 -8.85 -24.44
CA ALA A 559 8.06 -7.40 -24.29
C ALA A 559 9.00 -6.96 -23.15
N ASP A 560 9.93 -6.04 -23.44
CA ASP A 560 10.80 -5.38 -22.44
C ASP A 560 10.33 -3.94 -22.22
N PHE A 561 9.92 -3.62 -20.99
CA PHE A 561 9.51 -2.27 -20.59
C PHE A 561 10.72 -1.36 -20.26
N GLY A 562 11.92 -1.94 -20.19
CA GLY A 562 13.18 -1.27 -19.85
C GLY A 562 13.35 -0.96 -18.36
N GLN A 563 12.29 -1.12 -17.57
CA GLN A 563 12.26 -0.91 -16.13
C GLN A 563 11.17 -1.77 -15.49
N VAL A 564 11.33 -2.05 -14.20
CA VAL A 564 10.31 -2.67 -13.35
C VAL A 564 9.16 -1.69 -13.13
N LEU A 565 7.94 -2.12 -13.43
CA LEU A 565 6.70 -1.35 -13.28
C LEU A 565 5.66 -2.16 -12.50
N PRO A 566 4.87 -1.54 -11.60
CA PRO A 566 3.66 -2.15 -11.06
C PRO A 566 2.55 -2.11 -12.11
N GLY A 567 2.50 -3.13 -12.97
CA GLY A 567 1.68 -3.14 -14.18
C GLY A 567 0.54 -4.16 -14.15
N ARG A 568 -0.57 -3.85 -14.83
CA ARG A 568 -1.63 -4.78 -15.24
C ARG A 568 -1.46 -5.07 -16.74
N PRO A 569 -1.12 -6.31 -17.15
CA PRO A 569 -0.95 -6.61 -18.57
C PRO A 569 -2.22 -6.33 -19.39
N GLU A 570 -2.04 -5.76 -20.59
CA GLU A 570 -3.10 -5.56 -21.57
C GLU A 570 -2.66 -6.08 -22.94
N VAL A 571 -3.52 -6.87 -23.59
CA VAL A 571 -3.27 -7.42 -24.93
C VAL A 571 -4.55 -7.33 -25.77
N ASP A 572 -4.45 -6.78 -26.97
CA ASP A 572 -5.51 -6.82 -27.98
C ASP A 572 -5.13 -7.84 -29.06
N PHE A 573 -5.83 -8.96 -29.08
CA PHE A 573 -5.64 -10.01 -30.08
C PHE A 573 -6.48 -9.73 -31.33
N LEU A 574 -5.87 -9.86 -32.50
CA LEU A 574 -6.52 -9.67 -33.78
C LEU A 574 -7.41 -10.87 -34.15
N ASP A 575 -6.97 -12.09 -33.86
CA ASP A 575 -7.74 -13.31 -34.11
C ASP A 575 -7.49 -14.38 -33.02
N GLY A 576 -8.44 -14.48 -32.10
CA GLY A 576 -8.45 -15.44 -31.02
C GLY A 576 -8.71 -16.87 -31.45
N VAL A 577 -8.02 -17.83 -30.82
CA VAL A 577 -8.29 -19.26 -31.03
C VAL A 577 -9.15 -19.80 -29.90
N ALA A 578 -10.41 -20.13 -30.19
CA ALA A 578 -11.35 -20.63 -29.20
C ALA A 578 -10.79 -21.79 -28.37
N GLY A 579 -10.74 -21.62 -27.05
CA GLY A 579 -10.35 -22.64 -26.08
C GLY A 579 -8.84 -22.77 -25.90
N ARG A 580 -8.03 -22.04 -26.66
CA ARG A 580 -6.59 -21.94 -26.45
C ARG A 580 -6.32 -21.10 -25.21
N THR A 581 -5.52 -21.61 -24.28
CA THR A 581 -5.01 -20.82 -23.16
C THR A 581 -3.64 -20.26 -23.50
N VAL A 582 -3.52 -18.92 -23.52
CA VAL A 582 -2.24 -18.22 -23.61
C VAL A 582 -1.73 -18.00 -22.18
N MET A 583 -0.57 -18.58 -21.86
CA MET A 583 0.08 -18.39 -20.56
C MET A 583 0.95 -17.14 -20.61
N ILE A 584 0.35 -15.96 -20.43
CA ILE A 584 1.10 -14.70 -20.35
C ILE A 584 1.92 -14.75 -19.06
N ARG A 585 3.24 -14.54 -19.12
CA ARG A 585 4.09 -14.57 -17.93
C ARG A 585 4.87 -13.28 -17.76
N ALA A 586 4.76 -12.69 -16.57
CA ALA A 586 5.56 -11.57 -16.16
C ALA A 586 6.88 -12.01 -15.51
N GLY A 587 7.89 -11.14 -15.51
CA GLY A 587 9.15 -11.42 -14.81
C GLY A 587 10.08 -10.21 -14.65
N TYR A 588 11.03 -10.36 -13.74
CA TYR A 588 12.10 -9.39 -13.47
C TYR A 588 13.32 -9.59 -14.36
N ASN A 589 13.61 -10.84 -14.70
CA ASN A 589 14.83 -11.25 -15.38
C ASN A 589 14.52 -12.18 -16.56
N LEU A 590 15.43 -12.21 -17.53
CA LEU A 590 15.43 -13.18 -18.61
C LEU A 590 16.53 -14.22 -18.35
N ARG A 591 16.29 -15.45 -18.78
CA ARG A 591 17.29 -16.50 -18.88
C ARG A 591 18.17 -16.26 -20.11
N ASN A 592 19.24 -17.04 -20.24
CA ASN A 592 20.17 -16.95 -21.38
C ASN A 592 19.51 -17.27 -22.74
N ASP A 593 18.41 -18.02 -22.76
CA ASP A 593 17.62 -18.35 -23.97
C ASP A 593 16.62 -17.24 -24.36
N GLY A 594 16.62 -16.12 -23.64
CA GLY A 594 15.74 -14.97 -23.87
C GLY A 594 14.33 -15.11 -23.28
N ARG A 595 13.99 -16.24 -22.65
CA ARG A 595 12.69 -16.44 -21.98
C ARG A 595 12.68 -15.80 -20.60
N VAL A 596 11.48 -15.53 -20.07
CA VAL A 596 11.33 -15.06 -18.68
C VAL A 596 11.85 -16.11 -17.70
N ASP A 597 12.64 -15.67 -16.71
CA ASP A 597 13.16 -16.54 -15.67
C ASP A 597 12.10 -16.79 -14.59
N THR A 598 11.69 -18.05 -14.44
CA THR A 598 10.68 -18.49 -13.48
C THR A 598 11.30 -19.13 -12.22
N GLY A 599 12.62 -18.99 -12.04
CA GLY A 599 13.32 -19.48 -10.85
C GLY A 599 12.90 -18.74 -9.58
N LYS A 600 13.08 -19.39 -8.42
CA LYS A 600 12.66 -18.86 -7.11
C LYS A 600 13.16 -17.45 -6.83
N THR A 601 14.46 -17.18 -7.01
CA THR A 601 15.03 -15.85 -6.73
C THR A 601 14.59 -14.80 -7.76
N PRO A 602 14.65 -15.06 -9.08
CA PRO A 602 14.12 -14.15 -10.10
C PRO A 602 12.65 -13.75 -9.93
N THR A 603 11.79 -14.68 -9.51
CA THR A 603 10.36 -14.41 -9.29
C THR A 603 10.01 -14.04 -7.87
N GLN A 604 10.98 -13.94 -6.96
CA GLN A 604 10.75 -13.68 -5.54
C GLN A 604 9.76 -14.70 -4.94
N ASN A 605 9.91 -15.96 -5.35
CA ASN A 605 9.02 -17.06 -4.98
C ASN A 605 7.55 -16.70 -5.23
N THR A 606 7.24 -16.20 -6.44
CA THR A 606 5.89 -15.82 -6.87
C THR A 606 5.55 -16.43 -8.23
N ASP A 607 4.34 -16.98 -8.39
CA ASP A 607 3.77 -17.30 -9.70
C ASP A 607 3.34 -15.99 -10.38
N MET A 608 4.12 -15.58 -11.38
CA MET A 608 3.95 -14.33 -12.12
C MET A 608 3.10 -14.51 -13.40
N SER A 609 2.30 -15.57 -13.48
CA SER A 609 1.46 -15.84 -14.65
C SER A 609 0.12 -15.11 -14.65
N PHE A 610 -0.43 -14.95 -15.85
CA PHE A 610 -1.74 -14.40 -16.17
C PHE A 610 -2.38 -15.28 -17.26
N PRO A 611 -2.94 -16.46 -16.91
CA PRO A 611 -3.55 -17.33 -17.89
C PRO A 611 -4.75 -16.66 -18.56
N TYR A 612 -4.83 -16.74 -19.88
CA TYR A 612 -5.98 -16.25 -20.65
C TYR A 612 -6.52 -17.31 -21.60
N THR A 613 -7.73 -17.81 -21.35
CA THR A 613 -8.42 -18.71 -22.28
C THR A 613 -9.16 -17.89 -23.33
N GLN A 614 -8.73 -18.00 -24.57
CA GLN A 614 -9.23 -17.22 -25.69
C GLN A 614 -10.63 -17.67 -26.16
N ALA A 615 -11.49 -16.71 -26.52
CA ALA A 615 -12.62 -16.90 -27.42
C ALA A 615 -12.17 -16.82 -28.90
N ALA A 616 -13.08 -17.09 -29.84
CA ALA A 616 -12.81 -16.95 -31.27
C ALA A 616 -12.87 -15.48 -31.73
N GLY A 617 -11.98 -15.08 -32.65
CA GLY A 617 -12.01 -13.76 -33.29
C GLY A 617 -11.36 -12.64 -32.45
N PRO A 618 -11.51 -11.37 -32.86
CA PRO A 618 -10.88 -10.24 -32.18
C PRO A 618 -11.35 -10.12 -30.73
N GLN A 619 -10.40 -9.94 -29.81
CA GLN A 619 -10.71 -9.88 -28.38
C GLN A 619 -9.64 -9.13 -27.58
N GLN A 620 -10.05 -8.67 -26.41
CA GLN A 620 -9.21 -7.91 -25.49
C GLN A 620 -8.98 -8.71 -24.21
N TYR A 621 -7.72 -8.82 -23.83
CA TYR A 621 -7.31 -9.26 -22.51
C TYR A 621 -6.88 -8.05 -21.68
N ARG A 622 -7.43 -7.93 -20.48
CA ARG A 622 -7.16 -6.85 -19.53
C ARG A 622 -7.02 -7.48 -18.16
N ALA A 623 -5.82 -7.43 -17.59
CA ALA A 623 -5.62 -7.84 -16.22
C ALA A 623 -6.24 -6.83 -15.26
N THR A 624 -6.77 -7.32 -14.14
CA THR A 624 -7.31 -6.49 -13.06
C THR A 624 -6.33 -6.37 -11.89
N VAL A 625 -5.55 -7.41 -11.64
CA VAL A 625 -4.50 -7.42 -10.62
C VAL A 625 -3.17 -6.96 -11.23
N HIS A 626 -2.42 -6.16 -10.49
CA HIS A 626 -1.09 -5.71 -10.91
C HIS A 626 0.01 -6.66 -10.42
N LEU A 627 1.17 -6.66 -11.04
CA LEU A 627 2.42 -7.18 -10.48
C LEU A 627 3.55 -6.20 -10.78
N GLY A 628 4.58 -6.17 -9.93
CA GLY A 628 5.87 -5.60 -10.30
C GLY A 628 6.57 -6.51 -11.32
N PHE A 629 6.90 -6.00 -12.50
CA PHE A 629 7.69 -6.72 -13.50
C PHE A 629 8.35 -5.80 -14.51
N ARG A 630 9.36 -6.31 -15.22
CA ARG A 630 10.01 -5.63 -16.35
C ARG A 630 9.70 -6.29 -17.70
N TYR A 631 9.46 -7.60 -17.71
CA TYR A 631 9.25 -8.37 -18.93
C TYR A 631 7.87 -9.02 -18.94
N LEU A 632 7.25 -9.11 -20.13
CA LEU A 632 6.08 -9.95 -20.39
C LEU A 632 6.37 -10.89 -21.56
N GLU A 633 6.31 -12.21 -21.33
CA GLU A 633 6.37 -13.20 -22.42
C GLU A 633 4.98 -13.73 -22.80
N LEU A 634 4.78 -13.96 -24.10
CA LEU A 634 3.53 -14.49 -24.68
C LEU A 634 3.85 -15.71 -25.57
N PRO A 635 3.95 -16.92 -24.99
CA PRO A 635 4.27 -18.13 -25.74
C PRO A 635 3.27 -18.45 -26.86
N GLY A 636 3.81 -18.69 -28.06
CA GLY A 636 3.05 -19.04 -29.27
C GLY A 636 2.18 -17.90 -29.83
N VAL A 637 2.38 -16.67 -29.39
CA VAL A 637 1.75 -15.48 -29.95
C VAL A 637 2.81 -14.72 -30.73
N ASP A 638 2.56 -14.47 -32.01
CA ASP A 638 3.44 -13.65 -32.84
C ASP A 638 3.07 -12.18 -32.69
N ALA A 639 4.04 -11.27 -32.90
CA ALA A 639 3.76 -9.83 -32.86
C ALA A 639 2.70 -9.39 -33.89
N ALA A 640 2.52 -10.15 -34.97
CA ALA A 640 1.50 -9.92 -35.98
C ALA A 640 0.08 -10.33 -35.54
N ASP A 641 -0.05 -11.09 -34.45
CA ASP A 641 -1.34 -11.56 -33.92
C ASP A 641 -2.00 -10.53 -32.98
N VAL A 642 -1.28 -9.44 -32.63
CA VAL A 642 -1.73 -8.44 -31.66
C VAL A 642 -1.72 -7.03 -32.26
N SER A 643 -2.74 -6.22 -31.94
CA SER A 643 -2.77 -4.79 -32.30
C SER A 643 -2.29 -3.88 -31.18
N ARG A 644 -2.26 -4.40 -29.94
CA ARG A 644 -1.80 -3.69 -28.74
C ARG A 644 -1.25 -4.70 -27.76
N LEU A 645 -0.07 -4.41 -27.22
CA LEU A 645 0.55 -5.17 -26.14
C LEU A 645 1.28 -4.18 -25.23
N GLY A 646 1.00 -4.24 -23.93
CA GLY A 646 1.63 -3.39 -22.93
C GLY A 646 1.09 -3.66 -21.54
N ALA A 647 1.16 -2.67 -20.67
CA ALA A 647 0.61 -2.76 -19.32
C ALA A 647 0.04 -1.42 -18.87
N VAL A 648 -1.02 -1.44 -18.07
CA VAL A 648 -1.47 -0.27 -17.32
C VAL A 648 -0.66 -0.20 -16.03
N VAL A 649 0.20 0.80 -15.91
CA VAL A 649 0.96 1.08 -14.70
C VAL A 649 0.05 1.72 -13.66
N VAL A 650 0.08 1.20 -12.43
CA VAL A 650 -0.77 1.66 -11.34
C VAL A 650 0.05 2.14 -10.16
N HIS A 651 -0.24 3.36 -9.71
CA HIS A 651 0.34 3.91 -8.49
C HIS A 651 -0.58 4.96 -7.85
N GLY A 652 -0.31 5.31 -6.60
CA GLY A 652 -1.02 6.40 -5.92
C GLY A 652 -0.80 7.72 -6.64
N ARG A 653 -1.88 8.48 -6.88
CA ARG A 653 -1.78 9.82 -7.44
C ARG A 653 -1.19 10.76 -6.40
N HIS A 654 -0.21 11.55 -6.82
CA HIS A 654 0.38 12.60 -5.99
C HIS A 654 -0.02 14.01 -6.48
N PRO A 655 -0.08 15.00 -5.57
CA PRO A 655 -0.49 16.36 -5.91
C PRO A 655 0.61 17.20 -6.59
N ALA A 656 1.88 16.86 -6.37
CA ALA A 656 3.03 17.61 -6.85
C ALA A 656 4.25 16.69 -7.02
N GLU A 657 5.30 17.18 -7.68
CA GLU A 657 6.57 16.46 -7.77
C GLU A 657 7.75 17.45 -7.71
N GLY A 658 8.60 17.30 -6.70
CA GLY A 658 9.86 18.02 -6.55
C GLY A 658 10.93 17.48 -7.50
N SER A 659 12.11 18.07 -7.45
CA SER A 659 13.21 17.72 -8.36
C SER A 659 14.57 17.83 -7.70
N PHE A 660 15.55 17.09 -8.23
CA PHE A 660 16.95 17.17 -7.84
C PHE A 660 17.84 16.84 -9.03
N SER A 661 18.93 17.60 -9.18
CA SER A 661 20.05 17.31 -10.08
C SER A 661 21.32 17.97 -9.55
N SER A 662 22.48 17.37 -9.80
CA SER A 662 23.76 17.76 -9.22
C SER A 662 24.91 17.73 -10.23
N SER A 663 26.12 18.02 -9.75
CA SER A 663 27.35 17.82 -10.52
C SER A 663 27.82 16.37 -10.57
N ASP A 664 27.18 15.44 -9.86
CA ASP A 664 27.52 14.01 -9.87
C ASP A 664 26.41 13.20 -10.58
N PRO A 665 26.65 12.70 -11.81
CA PRO A 665 25.63 11.95 -12.55
C PRO A 665 25.25 10.62 -11.90
N THR A 666 26.11 10.03 -11.05
CA THR A 666 25.75 8.82 -10.30
C THR A 666 24.75 9.16 -9.22
N LEU A 667 24.91 10.30 -8.53
CA LEU A 667 23.94 10.76 -7.54
C LEU A 667 22.59 11.05 -8.19
N ASP A 668 22.57 11.68 -9.36
CA ASP A 668 21.33 11.94 -10.12
C ASP A 668 20.63 10.63 -10.52
N ALA A 669 21.38 9.61 -10.93
CA ALA A 669 20.84 8.29 -11.23
C ALA A 669 20.30 7.57 -9.97
N VAL A 670 20.99 7.69 -8.83
CA VAL A 670 20.52 7.16 -7.54
C VAL A 670 19.25 7.87 -7.11
N PHE A 671 19.18 9.19 -7.24
CA PHE A 671 17.95 9.94 -6.96
C PHE A 671 16.79 9.45 -7.82
N GLY A 672 17.02 9.21 -9.13
CA GLY A 672 16.04 8.61 -10.03
C GLY A 672 15.54 7.25 -9.55
N LEU A 673 16.45 6.34 -9.19
CA LEU A 673 16.10 5.03 -8.61
C LEU A 673 15.21 5.16 -7.37
N LEU A 674 15.58 6.04 -6.44
CA LEU A 674 14.81 6.23 -5.22
C LEU A 674 13.44 6.87 -5.48
N ARG A 675 13.39 7.85 -6.39
CA ARG A 675 12.16 8.52 -6.84
C ARG A 675 11.17 7.52 -7.42
N ASP A 676 11.62 6.68 -8.35
CA ASP A 676 10.77 5.67 -9.00
C ASP A 676 10.29 4.63 -7.99
N SER A 677 11.17 4.19 -7.09
CA SER A 677 10.83 3.22 -6.04
C SER A 677 9.79 3.79 -5.05
N ALA A 678 9.93 5.04 -4.64
CA ALA A 678 8.95 5.70 -3.77
C ALA A 678 7.59 5.86 -4.45
N LEU A 679 7.57 6.20 -5.76
CA LEU A 679 6.34 6.31 -6.53
C LEU A 679 5.62 4.97 -6.65
N TYR A 680 6.37 3.93 -7.03
CA TYR A 680 5.83 2.61 -7.32
C TYR A 680 5.62 1.72 -6.08
N GLY A 681 6.05 2.17 -4.89
CA GLY A 681 5.71 1.56 -3.60
C GLY A 681 4.35 1.97 -3.03
N VAL A 682 3.55 2.75 -3.78
CA VAL A 682 2.21 3.19 -3.36
C VAL A 682 1.18 2.75 -4.39
N GLN A 683 0.21 1.94 -3.98
CA GLN A 683 -1.02 1.69 -4.75
C GLN A 683 -2.23 2.18 -3.96
N GLU A 684 -3.17 1.32 -3.57
CA GLU A 684 -4.25 1.67 -2.66
C GLU A 684 -3.74 1.92 -1.22
N GLN A 685 -2.55 1.39 -0.92
CA GLN A 685 -1.83 1.45 0.34
C GLN A 685 -0.32 1.60 0.06
N PHE A 686 0.47 1.90 1.09
CA PHE A 686 1.92 1.71 1.00
C PHE A 686 2.21 0.22 1.04
N VAL A 687 2.69 -0.36 -0.06
CA VAL A 687 2.99 -1.80 -0.08
C VAL A 687 4.48 -2.04 0.09
N ASP A 688 4.83 -3.12 0.77
CA ASP A 688 6.21 -3.59 0.90
C ASP A 688 6.82 -3.90 -0.49
N THR A 689 6.07 -4.62 -1.34
CA THR A 689 6.38 -4.91 -2.73
C THR A 689 5.10 -4.98 -3.57
N PRO A 690 5.08 -4.48 -4.82
CA PRO A 690 3.92 -4.62 -5.72
C PRO A 690 3.76 -6.03 -6.31
N THR A 691 4.44 -7.05 -5.76
CA THR A 691 4.49 -8.41 -6.34
C THR A 691 4.01 -9.49 -5.38
N ARG A 692 4.81 -9.84 -4.36
CA ARG A 692 4.59 -11.01 -3.51
C ARG A 692 3.52 -10.80 -2.45
N GLU A 693 3.76 -9.97 -1.43
CA GLU A 693 2.91 -9.83 -0.24
C GLU A 693 1.85 -8.76 -0.47
N LYS A 694 2.30 -7.61 -1.00
CA LYS A 694 1.49 -6.40 -1.20
C LYS A 694 0.81 -5.94 0.10
N GLY A 695 1.49 -6.18 1.22
CA GLY A 695 1.02 -5.84 2.55
C GLY A 695 1.45 -4.43 2.92
N GLN A 696 0.57 -3.69 3.59
CA GLN A 696 0.95 -2.44 4.23
C GLN A 696 1.69 -2.71 5.53
N PHE A 697 2.98 -3.03 5.42
CA PHE A 697 3.86 -3.19 6.56
C PHE A 697 4.21 -1.84 7.19
N LEU A 698 4.21 -1.77 8.53
CA LEU A 698 4.31 -0.51 9.26
C LEU A 698 5.63 0.24 8.98
N ALA A 699 6.77 -0.44 9.00
CA ALA A 699 8.05 0.23 8.76
C ALA A 699 8.24 0.64 7.28
N ASP A 700 7.74 -0.17 6.35
CA ASP A 700 7.70 0.13 4.92
C ASP A 700 6.84 1.38 4.66
N ALA A 701 5.63 1.43 5.23
CA ALA A 701 4.76 2.59 5.14
C ALA A 701 5.42 3.87 5.69
N VAL A 702 6.11 3.79 6.84
CA VAL A 702 6.87 4.93 7.40
C VAL A 702 7.95 5.39 6.43
N ASN A 703 8.76 4.46 5.92
CA ASN A 703 9.90 4.78 5.07
C ASN A 703 9.49 5.34 3.70
N ILE A 704 8.48 4.74 3.06
CA ILE A 704 7.92 5.22 1.80
C ILE A 704 7.27 6.59 2.02
N SER A 705 6.50 6.76 3.10
CA SER A 705 5.86 8.03 3.46
C SER A 705 6.87 9.18 3.65
N TYR A 706 8.04 8.94 4.26
CA TYR A 706 9.09 9.96 4.34
C TYR A 706 9.54 10.46 2.97
N ALA A 707 9.68 9.55 2.00
CA ALA A 707 10.03 9.91 0.63
C ALA A 707 8.87 10.62 -0.07
N THR A 708 7.65 10.09 0.00
CA THR A 708 6.49 10.61 -0.75
C THR A 708 6.00 11.96 -0.22
N MET A 709 6.01 12.18 1.11
CA MET A 709 5.71 13.49 1.68
C MET A 709 6.72 14.55 1.22
N SER A 710 8.01 14.20 1.17
CA SER A 710 9.09 15.13 0.85
C SER A 710 9.20 15.45 -0.63
N LEU A 711 9.05 14.44 -1.49
CA LEU A 711 9.21 14.58 -2.94
C LEU A 711 7.90 14.89 -3.64
N PHE A 712 6.81 14.24 -3.26
CA PHE A 712 5.55 14.31 -4.01
C PHE A 712 4.46 15.17 -3.33
N GLY A 713 4.74 15.71 -2.14
CA GLY A 713 3.72 16.41 -1.34
C GLY A 713 2.53 15.52 -0.98
N GLU A 714 2.72 14.19 -1.00
CA GLU A 714 1.69 13.20 -0.71
C GLU A 714 1.39 13.24 0.79
N HIS A 715 0.14 13.50 1.18
CA HIS A 715 -0.30 13.48 2.59
C HIS A 715 -1.54 12.61 2.83
N ALA A 716 -2.32 12.29 1.79
CA ALA A 716 -3.59 11.59 1.91
C ALA A 716 -3.43 10.10 2.23
N TYR A 717 -2.51 9.41 1.54
CA TYR A 717 -2.15 8.02 1.85
C TYR A 717 -1.46 7.92 3.21
N THR A 718 -0.58 8.88 3.52
CA THR A 718 0.06 8.94 4.84
C THR A 718 -0.98 9.07 5.96
N ALA A 719 -1.96 9.98 5.83
CA ALA A 719 -3.04 10.13 6.79
C ALA A 719 -3.93 8.88 6.89
N GLN A 720 -4.21 8.23 5.75
CA GLN A 720 -4.99 6.99 5.70
C GLN A 720 -4.27 5.87 6.47
N ALA A 721 -2.99 5.63 6.18
CA ALA A 721 -2.21 4.58 6.80
C ALA A 721 -2.04 4.79 8.31
N LEU A 722 -1.79 6.03 8.77
CA LEU A 722 -1.74 6.35 10.20
C LEU A 722 -3.04 5.98 10.93
N ARG A 723 -4.21 6.26 10.33
CA ARG A 723 -5.51 5.85 10.87
C ARG A 723 -5.69 4.35 10.88
N GLU A 724 -5.35 3.68 9.79
CA GLU A 724 -5.44 2.23 9.66
C GLU A 724 -4.61 1.52 10.74
N PHE A 725 -3.37 1.95 10.99
CA PHE A 725 -2.60 1.44 12.13
C PHE A 725 -3.24 1.79 13.47
N GLY A 726 -3.78 2.99 13.65
CA GLY A 726 -4.59 3.34 14.83
C GLY A 726 -5.77 2.38 15.07
N TRP A 727 -6.50 2.02 14.00
CA TRP A 727 -7.57 1.01 14.05
C TRP A 727 -7.03 -0.36 14.44
N SER A 728 -5.86 -0.75 13.93
CA SER A 728 -5.20 -1.99 14.35
C SER A 728 -4.97 -2.04 15.87
N ALA A 729 -4.53 -0.93 16.47
CA ALA A 729 -4.35 -0.81 17.92
C ALA A 729 -5.67 -0.97 18.67
N GLY A 730 -6.71 -0.26 18.22
CA GLY A 730 -8.06 -0.35 18.78
C GLY A 730 -8.71 -1.74 18.63
N ARG A 731 -8.33 -2.50 17.60
CA ARG A 731 -8.88 -3.83 17.32
C ARG A 731 -8.20 -4.95 18.09
N TYR A 732 -6.87 -4.96 18.13
CA TYR A 732 -6.08 -6.10 18.62
C TYR A 732 -5.30 -5.86 19.90
N TRP A 733 -5.03 -4.59 20.26
CA TRP A 733 -4.01 -4.21 21.23
C TRP A 733 -4.58 -3.35 22.36
N THR A 734 -5.68 -3.79 22.97
CA THR A 734 -6.51 -2.94 23.87
C THR A 734 -6.31 -3.14 25.37
N ALA A 735 -5.64 -4.21 25.81
CA ALA A 735 -5.59 -4.58 27.24
C ALA A 735 -4.21 -5.02 27.74
N GLY A 736 -3.94 -4.80 29.02
CA GLY A 736 -2.75 -5.31 29.72
C GLY A 736 -1.43 -4.92 29.05
N GLY A 737 -0.53 -5.90 28.92
CA GLY A 737 0.77 -5.71 28.28
C GLY A 737 0.71 -5.39 26.79
N ASP A 738 -0.44 -5.58 26.14
CA ASP A 738 -0.62 -5.42 24.69
C ASP A 738 -0.82 -3.98 24.23
N ARG A 739 -1.26 -3.06 25.11
CA ARG A 739 -1.50 -1.65 24.74
C ARG A 739 -0.29 -0.98 24.11
N GLY A 740 -0.50 -0.15 23.10
CA GLY A 740 0.58 0.63 22.48
C GLY A 740 1.39 -0.10 21.41
N ARG A 741 0.98 -1.33 21.08
CA ARG A 741 1.46 -2.09 19.92
C ARG A 741 0.48 -1.92 18.75
N TYR A 742 0.99 -2.21 17.56
CA TYR A 742 0.24 -2.20 16.30
C TYR A 742 0.46 -3.51 15.57
N ASN A 743 -0.46 -3.86 14.68
CA ASN A 743 -0.17 -4.95 13.76
C ASN A 743 1.01 -4.55 12.85
N ALA A 744 1.90 -5.50 12.56
CA ALA A 744 3.05 -5.30 11.68
C ALA A 744 2.65 -5.01 10.23
N VAL A 745 1.53 -5.59 9.81
CA VAL A 745 0.86 -5.36 8.53
C VAL A 745 -0.62 -5.12 8.81
N TYR A 746 -1.20 -4.06 8.25
CA TYR A 746 -2.61 -3.76 8.48
C TYR A 746 -3.29 -3.07 7.29
N PRO A 747 -4.50 -3.51 6.88
CA PRO A 747 -5.29 -4.61 7.43
C PRO A 747 -4.64 -5.98 7.16
N ASN A 748 -5.09 -7.03 7.85
CA ASN A 748 -4.47 -8.36 7.72
C ASN A 748 -5.48 -9.51 7.86
N GLY A 749 -5.28 -10.60 7.15
CA GLY A 749 -6.00 -11.85 7.29
C GLY A 749 -5.51 -12.69 8.49
N ASP A 750 -4.23 -12.57 8.86
CA ASP A 750 -3.60 -13.44 9.87
C ASP A 750 -4.00 -13.10 11.32
N GLY A 751 -4.83 -12.08 11.52
CA GLY A 751 -5.23 -11.59 12.83
C GLY A 751 -4.12 -10.80 13.54
N LYS A 752 -3.91 -11.10 14.82
CA LYS A 752 -3.01 -10.34 15.71
C LYS A 752 -1.55 -10.72 15.50
N ARG A 753 -0.75 -9.81 14.91
CA ARG A 753 0.67 -10.03 14.58
C ARG A 753 1.43 -8.71 14.65
N ASP A 754 2.42 -8.60 15.53
CA ASP A 754 3.28 -7.41 15.65
C ASP A 754 4.75 -7.69 15.32
N ILE A 755 5.47 -6.62 15.00
CA ILE A 755 6.93 -6.54 15.03
C ILE A 755 7.22 -5.42 16.06
N PRO A 756 7.78 -5.75 17.25
CA PRO A 756 7.81 -4.84 18.40
C PRO A 756 8.38 -3.45 18.13
N ASP A 757 9.52 -3.40 17.46
CA ASP A 757 10.24 -2.17 17.13
C ASP A 757 9.58 -1.36 16.01
N PHE A 758 8.76 -1.97 15.14
CA PHE A 758 7.95 -1.22 14.18
C PHE A 758 6.92 -0.36 14.91
N SER A 759 6.34 -0.86 16.01
CA SER A 759 5.38 -0.08 16.80
C SER A 759 5.99 1.21 17.34
N LEU A 760 7.30 1.21 17.63
CA LEU A 760 8.02 2.39 18.13
C LEU A 760 8.27 3.45 17.04
N MET A 761 8.03 3.14 15.76
CA MET A 761 8.19 4.11 14.66
C MET A 761 6.97 5.02 14.49
N LEU A 762 5.78 4.62 14.98
CA LEU A 762 4.54 5.37 14.76
C LEU A 762 4.59 6.82 15.30
N PRO A 763 5.11 7.10 16.52
CA PRO A 763 5.15 8.47 17.02
C PRO A 763 6.05 9.42 16.21
N GLU A 764 7.22 8.96 15.74
CA GLU A 764 8.10 9.78 14.90
C GLU A 764 7.48 10.01 13.51
N TRP A 765 6.73 9.03 12.98
CA TRP A 765 6.00 9.18 11.74
C TRP A 765 4.85 10.20 11.84
N ALA A 766 4.06 10.13 12.92
CA ALA A 766 3.02 11.12 13.20
C ALA A 766 3.59 12.53 13.42
N GLU A 767 4.77 12.64 14.05
CA GLU A 767 5.49 13.90 14.20
C GLU A 767 5.94 14.48 12.85
N GLU A 768 6.53 13.66 11.97
CA GLU A 768 6.91 14.09 10.63
C GLU A 768 5.68 14.52 9.81
N TYR A 769 4.58 13.76 9.85
CA TYR A 769 3.34 14.14 9.19
C TYR A 769 2.84 15.50 9.68
N HIS A 770 2.84 15.75 10.99
CA HIS A 770 2.47 17.04 11.54
C HIS A 770 3.42 18.16 11.09
N HIS A 771 4.73 17.91 11.08
CA HIS A 771 5.73 18.87 10.63
C HIS A 771 5.53 19.29 9.16
N ARG A 772 5.14 18.35 8.30
CA ARG A 772 4.86 18.61 6.88
C ARG A 772 3.53 19.31 6.65
N THR A 773 2.50 18.94 7.40
CA THR A 773 1.11 19.32 7.09
C THR A 773 0.55 20.44 7.95
N GLY A 774 1.04 20.56 9.19
CA GLY A 774 0.42 21.36 10.25
C GLY A 774 -0.90 20.76 10.80
N ASP A 775 -1.28 19.55 10.40
CA ASP A 775 -2.58 18.94 10.74
C ASP A 775 -2.62 18.45 12.20
N LEU A 776 -3.10 19.33 13.08
CA LEU A 776 -3.27 19.02 14.50
C LEU A 776 -4.53 18.16 14.77
N ALA A 777 -5.48 18.08 13.83
CA ALA A 777 -6.70 17.31 14.02
C ALA A 777 -6.40 15.81 14.02
N LEU A 778 -5.66 15.33 13.01
CA LEU A 778 -5.22 13.94 12.97
C LEU A 778 -4.27 13.61 14.14
N VAL A 779 -3.38 14.52 14.53
CA VAL A 779 -2.53 14.32 15.72
C VAL A 779 -3.39 14.06 16.96
N ARG A 780 -4.42 14.87 17.19
CA ARG A 780 -5.35 14.69 18.33
C ARG A 780 -6.12 13.38 18.28
N GLU A 781 -6.51 12.95 17.09
CA GLU A 781 -7.15 11.64 16.85
C GLU A 781 -6.23 10.50 17.29
N LEU A 782 -4.95 10.55 16.92
CA LEU A 782 -3.97 9.49 17.17
C LEU A 782 -3.36 9.51 18.58
N LEU A 783 -3.35 10.66 19.26
CA LEU A 783 -2.66 10.85 20.55
C LEU A 783 -2.90 9.76 21.60
N PRO A 784 -4.12 9.24 21.81
CA PRO A 784 -4.33 8.13 22.75
C PRO A 784 -3.46 6.91 22.43
N HIS A 785 -3.35 6.54 21.16
CA HIS A 785 -2.52 5.43 20.71
C HIS A 785 -1.02 5.73 20.84
N LEU A 786 -0.61 6.96 20.49
CA LEU A 786 0.79 7.40 20.62
C LEU A 786 1.27 7.44 22.08
N CYS A 787 0.39 7.84 22.99
CA CYS A 787 0.62 7.76 24.44
C CYS A 787 0.75 6.30 24.90
N ASP A 788 -0.14 5.42 24.45
CA ASP A 788 -0.06 3.99 24.78
C ASP A 788 1.26 3.37 24.29
N THR A 789 1.78 3.79 23.12
CA THR A 789 3.08 3.37 22.57
C THR A 789 4.26 3.89 23.39
N ALA A 790 4.20 5.14 23.85
CA ALA A 790 5.20 5.69 24.77
C ALA A 790 5.20 4.90 26.10
N ASP A 791 4.03 4.63 26.67
CA ASP A 791 3.90 3.80 27.87
C ASP A 791 4.32 2.34 27.61
N TYR A 792 4.15 1.82 26.39
CA TYR A 792 4.66 0.50 26.00
C TYR A 792 6.17 0.40 26.16
N ALA A 793 6.93 1.37 25.67
CA ALA A 793 8.37 1.41 25.90
C ALA A 793 8.71 1.42 27.41
N LEU A 794 8.01 2.24 28.20
CA LEU A 794 8.26 2.38 29.64
C LEU A 794 8.01 1.09 30.43
N ARG A 795 6.99 0.29 30.05
CA ARG A 795 6.67 -0.97 30.74
C ARG A 795 7.79 -2.01 30.67
N TYR A 796 8.69 -1.90 29.69
CA TYR A 796 9.82 -2.81 29.50
C TYR A 796 11.15 -2.24 30.00
N ILE A 797 11.13 -1.16 30.79
CA ILE A 797 12.31 -0.64 31.49
C ILE A 797 12.30 -1.19 32.92
N PRO A 798 13.18 -2.16 33.28
CA PRO A 798 13.25 -2.67 34.63
C PRO A 798 13.82 -1.62 35.57
N ALA A 799 13.26 -1.52 36.78
CA ALA A 799 13.72 -0.61 37.82
C ALA A 799 15.02 -1.08 38.48
N GLU A 800 15.27 -2.39 38.50
CA GLU A 800 16.41 -3.02 39.18
C GLU A 800 17.04 -4.11 38.29
N GLY A 801 18.23 -4.56 38.69
CA GLY A 801 18.93 -5.66 38.02
C GLY A 801 19.93 -5.22 36.94
N PRO A 802 20.52 -6.19 36.21
CA PRO A 802 21.67 -5.94 35.37
C PRO A 802 21.42 -4.98 34.21
N THR A 803 20.20 -4.93 33.66
CA THR A 803 19.80 -4.04 32.55
C THR A 803 18.92 -2.86 33.01
N ALA A 804 18.89 -2.56 34.31
CA ALA A 804 18.08 -1.47 34.87
C ALA A 804 18.29 -0.14 34.14
N GLY A 805 17.18 0.54 33.84
CA GLY A 805 17.15 1.81 33.12
C GLY A 805 17.17 1.71 31.59
N LEU A 806 17.23 0.50 31.02
CA LEU A 806 17.15 0.25 29.58
C LEU A 806 15.93 -0.60 29.23
N VAL A 807 15.31 -0.35 28.09
CA VAL A 807 14.29 -1.23 27.50
C VAL A 807 14.91 -2.61 27.28
N THR A 808 14.36 -3.61 27.95
CA THR A 808 14.89 -4.99 28.00
C THR A 808 13.81 -5.96 27.57
N ARG A 809 14.11 -6.81 26.56
CA ARG A 809 13.17 -7.82 26.01
C ARG A 809 11.79 -7.22 25.74
N LEU A 810 11.77 -6.16 24.92
CA LEU A 810 10.56 -5.45 24.52
C LEU A 810 9.48 -6.46 24.10
N GLY A 811 8.32 -6.46 24.76
CA GLY A 811 7.36 -7.55 24.59
C GLY A 811 6.63 -7.52 23.26
N GLY A 812 6.33 -8.69 22.72
CA GLY A 812 5.71 -8.85 21.40
C GLY A 812 6.62 -9.54 20.40
N GLY A 813 6.09 -9.75 19.19
CA GLY A 813 6.75 -10.52 18.15
C GLY A 813 6.79 -12.02 18.43
N SER A 814 7.17 -12.79 17.41
CA SER A 814 7.33 -14.24 17.47
C SER A 814 8.44 -14.68 16.52
N GLY A 815 9.01 -15.86 16.75
CA GLY A 815 10.09 -16.41 15.94
C GLY A 815 11.24 -15.42 15.71
N PRO A 816 11.64 -15.12 14.47
CA PRO A 816 12.74 -14.21 14.16
C PRO A 816 12.46 -12.73 14.47
N TYR A 817 11.22 -12.39 14.86
CA TYR A 817 10.75 -11.03 15.18
C TYR A 817 10.59 -10.78 16.68
N LEU A 818 10.83 -11.80 17.51
CA LEU A 818 10.69 -11.72 18.96
C LEU A 818 11.62 -10.63 19.53
N HIS A 819 11.04 -9.68 20.26
CA HIS A 819 11.75 -8.53 20.84
C HIS A 819 12.38 -7.56 19.82
N GLY A 820 11.86 -7.51 18.60
CA GLY A 820 12.27 -6.58 17.55
C GLY A 820 13.37 -7.13 16.65
N ILE A 821 13.41 -6.62 15.42
CA ILE A 821 14.21 -7.15 14.32
C ILE A 821 15.52 -6.41 14.07
N VAL A 822 15.63 -5.16 14.55
CA VAL A 822 16.75 -4.23 14.32
C VAL A 822 16.88 -3.83 12.85
N ASP A 823 17.13 -4.79 11.96
CA ASP A 823 17.22 -4.62 10.52
C ASP A 823 16.74 -5.91 9.82
N TRP A 824 16.32 -5.81 8.56
CA TRP A 824 15.80 -6.91 7.77
C TRP A 824 16.25 -6.81 6.30
N PRO A 825 16.47 -7.95 5.61
CA PRO A 825 16.58 -9.31 6.14
C PRO A 825 17.84 -9.52 6.98
N ALA A 826 18.06 -10.72 7.52
CA ALA A 826 19.19 -11.02 8.42
C ALA A 826 20.57 -10.54 7.90
N PRO A 827 20.92 -10.65 6.59
CA PRO A 827 22.16 -10.07 6.06
C PRO A 827 22.29 -8.55 6.27
N GLY A 828 21.17 -7.82 6.26
CA GLY A 828 21.10 -6.37 6.50
C GLY A 828 21.49 -5.95 7.93
N ARG A 829 21.63 -6.91 8.86
CA ARG A 829 22.08 -6.66 10.24
C ARG A 829 23.60 -6.56 10.35
N PHE A 830 24.34 -6.99 9.33
CA PHE A 830 25.82 -6.97 9.34
C PHE A 830 26.44 -7.55 10.62
N GLY A 831 25.88 -8.66 11.10
CA GLY A 831 26.37 -9.35 12.30
C GLY A 831 25.93 -8.75 13.64
N TYR A 832 24.93 -7.87 13.66
CA TYR A 832 24.35 -7.33 14.90
C TYR A 832 24.03 -8.45 15.91
N ASP A 833 24.42 -8.26 17.16
CA ASP A 833 24.18 -9.22 18.24
C ASP A 833 22.71 -9.22 18.69
N MET A 834 21.94 -10.16 18.13
CA MET A 834 20.52 -10.30 18.42
C MET A 834 20.22 -10.94 19.77
N GLU A 835 21.21 -11.55 20.45
CA GLU A 835 21.07 -12.17 21.77
C GLU A 835 21.05 -11.14 22.91
N CYS A 836 21.36 -9.87 22.60
CA CYS A 836 21.22 -8.78 23.53
C CYS A 836 19.76 -8.64 24.01
N ALA A 837 19.59 -8.66 25.34
CA ALA A 837 18.31 -8.43 25.99
C ALA A 837 17.92 -6.95 25.92
N ALA A 838 18.88 -6.04 26.12
CA ALA A 838 18.72 -4.60 25.95
C ALA A 838 19.47 -4.14 24.69
N LYS A 839 18.82 -4.23 23.53
CA LYS A 839 19.40 -3.85 22.22
C LYS A 839 19.50 -2.33 22.10
N THR A 840 20.64 -1.84 21.64
CA THR A 840 20.90 -0.40 21.46
C THR A 840 19.89 0.26 20.53
N THR A 841 19.61 -0.33 19.37
CA THR A 841 18.66 0.22 18.39
C THR A 841 17.24 0.33 18.94
N VAL A 842 16.74 -0.72 19.61
CA VAL A 842 15.41 -0.73 20.27
C VAL A 842 15.31 0.34 21.36
N ASN A 843 16.36 0.50 22.18
CA ASN A 843 16.41 1.55 23.20
C ASN A 843 16.37 2.96 22.59
N VAL A 844 17.08 3.16 21.47
CA VAL A 844 17.08 4.45 20.76
C VAL A 844 15.74 4.73 20.08
N GLN A 845 15.07 3.73 19.51
CA GLN A 845 13.71 3.88 18.98
C GLN A 845 12.70 4.16 20.08
N ALA A 846 12.83 3.53 21.25
CA ALA A 846 12.01 3.84 22.42
C ALA A 846 12.20 5.29 22.90
N TYR A 847 13.44 5.79 22.87
CA TYR A 847 13.72 7.21 23.08
C TYR A 847 13.00 8.09 22.05
N SER A 848 13.07 7.72 20.76
CA SER A 848 12.39 8.48 19.69
C SER A 848 10.87 8.52 19.90
N ALA A 849 10.27 7.39 20.26
CA ALA A 849 8.84 7.28 20.56
C ALA A 849 8.45 8.20 21.72
N LEU A 850 9.19 8.15 22.84
CA LEU A 850 8.94 9.01 24.01
C LEU A 850 9.05 10.50 23.66
N LEU A 851 10.10 10.88 22.93
CA LEU A 851 10.36 12.28 22.58
C LEU A 851 9.33 12.83 21.58
N SER A 852 9.00 12.06 20.56
CA SER A 852 8.02 12.46 19.54
C SER A 852 6.62 12.58 20.16
N THR A 853 6.20 11.60 20.98
CA THR A 853 4.94 11.70 21.74
C THR A 853 4.95 12.90 22.68
N ALA A 854 6.06 13.20 23.37
CA ALA A 854 6.16 14.38 24.21
C ALA A 854 5.92 15.69 23.43
N ARG A 855 6.53 15.83 22.25
CA ARG A 855 6.35 17.00 21.39
C ARG A 855 4.92 17.11 20.86
N LEU A 856 4.34 15.99 20.42
CA LEU A 856 2.96 15.94 19.94
C LEU A 856 1.94 16.26 21.05
N CYS A 857 2.12 15.75 22.26
CA CYS A 857 1.35 16.15 23.43
C CYS A 857 1.48 17.67 23.69
N GLY A 858 2.70 18.21 23.57
CA GLY A 858 2.98 19.63 23.76
C GLY A 858 2.20 20.52 22.79
N VAL A 859 2.26 20.24 21.49
CA VAL A 859 1.52 21.02 20.47
C VAL A 859 0.01 20.84 20.56
N ALA A 860 -0.46 19.72 21.09
CA ALA A 860 -1.88 19.48 21.35
C ALA A 860 -2.40 20.11 22.67
N GLY A 861 -1.53 20.72 23.47
CA GLY A 861 -1.88 21.35 24.76
C GLY A 861 -1.88 20.42 25.97
N GLN A 862 -1.40 19.18 25.84
CA GLN A 862 -1.28 18.20 26.93
C GLN A 862 0.09 18.33 27.64
N HIS A 863 0.35 19.48 28.23
CA HIS A 863 1.69 19.86 28.73
C HIS A 863 2.23 18.98 29.88
N GLU A 864 1.38 18.47 30.77
CA GLU A 864 1.81 17.57 31.86
C GLU A 864 2.30 16.22 31.31
N THR A 865 1.51 15.63 30.41
CA THR A 865 1.86 14.39 29.70
C THR A 865 3.14 14.58 28.88
N ALA A 866 3.27 15.72 28.20
CA ALA A 866 4.48 16.08 27.46
C ALA A 866 5.72 16.12 28.37
N ALA A 867 5.63 16.76 29.53
CA ALA A 867 6.73 16.84 30.49
C ALA A 867 7.13 15.46 31.03
N ARG A 868 6.15 14.58 31.32
CA ARG A 868 6.38 13.20 31.77
C ARG A 868 7.21 12.41 30.75
N TYR A 869 6.79 12.40 29.49
CA TYR A 869 7.50 11.65 28.45
C TYR A 869 8.85 12.27 28.09
N ALA A 870 8.96 13.61 28.10
CA ALA A 870 10.24 14.28 27.91
C ALA A 870 11.27 13.91 28.98
N GLU A 871 10.85 13.81 30.25
CA GLU A 871 11.73 13.38 31.34
C GLU A 871 12.13 11.91 31.23
N ALA A 872 11.20 11.03 30.86
CA ALA A 872 11.51 9.64 30.60
C ALA A 872 12.50 9.48 29.43
N ALA A 873 12.32 10.23 28.34
CA ALA A 873 13.25 10.26 27.22
C ALA A 873 14.65 10.72 27.66
N ARG A 874 14.75 11.79 28.46
CA ARG A 874 16.04 12.26 29.01
C ARG A 874 16.73 11.18 29.85
N THR A 875 15.98 10.50 30.71
CA THR A 875 16.49 9.41 31.57
C THR A 875 16.99 8.24 30.74
N LEU A 876 16.21 7.79 29.75
CA LEU A 876 16.59 6.69 28.86
C LEU A 876 17.82 7.04 28.02
N ALA A 877 17.90 8.26 27.48
CA ALA A 877 19.08 8.73 26.75
C ALA A 877 20.35 8.73 27.62
N ALA A 878 20.24 9.07 28.91
CA ALA A 878 21.36 8.99 29.85
C ALA A 878 21.79 7.54 30.10
N ALA A 879 20.84 6.61 30.25
CA ALA A 879 21.12 5.19 30.37
C ALA A 879 21.81 4.64 29.10
N ILE A 880 21.32 4.99 27.91
CA ILE A 880 21.95 4.59 26.63
C ILE A 880 23.40 5.08 26.57
N ARG A 881 23.65 6.37 26.82
CA ARG A 881 25.00 6.95 26.77
C ARG A 881 26.00 6.27 27.70
N THR A 882 25.55 5.82 28.87
CA THR A 882 26.43 5.37 29.95
C THR A 882 26.57 3.86 29.99
N ARG A 883 25.48 3.13 29.75
CA ARG A 883 25.42 1.67 29.94
C ARG A 883 25.67 0.88 28.66
N LEU A 884 25.39 1.46 27.51
CA LEU A 884 25.59 0.83 26.19
C LEU A 884 26.89 1.30 25.52
N ARG A 885 27.74 2.02 26.27
CA ARG A 885 29.08 2.40 25.84
C ARG A 885 30.14 1.65 26.64
N VAL A 886 30.95 0.86 25.96
CA VAL A 886 32.05 0.07 26.55
C VAL A 886 33.33 0.39 25.80
N ASP A 887 34.42 0.63 26.55
CA ASP A 887 35.73 1.01 25.99
C ASP A 887 35.66 2.15 24.97
N GLY A 888 34.76 3.11 25.22
CA GLY A 888 34.58 4.28 24.37
C GLY A 888 33.74 4.05 23.12
N MET A 889 33.13 2.88 22.91
CA MET A 889 32.31 2.54 21.72
C MET A 889 30.88 2.15 22.11
N MET A 890 29.89 2.49 21.27
CA MET A 890 28.54 1.92 21.41
C MET A 890 28.55 0.45 21.02
N VAL A 891 28.16 -0.43 21.94
CA VAL A 891 27.97 -1.85 21.68
C VAL A 891 26.53 -2.14 21.22
N ASP A 892 26.30 -3.32 20.65
CA ASP A 892 24.98 -3.72 20.15
C ASP A 892 23.93 -3.87 21.26
N GLY A 893 24.36 -4.04 22.50
CA GLY A 893 23.46 -4.07 23.64
C GLY A 893 24.09 -4.68 24.89
N LEU A 894 23.25 -4.94 25.88
CA LEU A 894 23.57 -5.79 27.03
C LEU A 894 22.81 -7.12 26.95
N HIS A 895 23.50 -8.20 27.30
CA HIS A 895 22.87 -9.48 27.57
C HIS A 895 22.05 -9.43 28.87
N GLY A 896 21.24 -10.47 29.13
CA GLY A 896 20.33 -10.50 30.28
C GLY A 896 21.03 -10.45 31.65
N ASP A 897 22.30 -10.84 31.71
CA ASP A 897 23.14 -10.78 32.91
C ASP A 897 23.90 -9.44 33.05
N GLY A 898 23.69 -8.50 32.12
CA GLY A 898 24.32 -7.18 32.09
C GLY A 898 25.72 -7.16 31.46
N SER A 899 26.24 -8.29 31.00
CA SER A 899 27.46 -8.30 30.20
C SER A 899 27.22 -7.59 28.85
N PRO A 900 28.17 -6.77 28.37
CA PRO A 900 28.03 -6.08 27.10
C PRO A 900 28.28 -7.03 25.93
N SER A 901 27.63 -6.76 24.79
CA SER A 901 27.99 -7.42 23.54
C SER A 901 29.46 -7.18 23.21
N ALA A 902 30.11 -8.21 22.67
CA ALA A 902 31.45 -8.09 22.11
C ALA A 902 31.48 -7.35 20.75
N HIS A 903 30.31 -7.05 20.18
CA HIS A 903 30.17 -6.41 18.87
C HIS A 903 29.69 -4.95 18.99
N ALA A 904 30.28 -4.09 18.16
CA ALA A 904 29.99 -2.65 18.09
C ALA A 904 29.65 -2.26 16.63
N SER A 905 28.42 -2.59 16.23
CA SER A 905 27.93 -2.42 14.86
C SER A 905 27.84 -0.95 14.41
N GLN A 906 27.61 -0.76 13.12
CA GLN A 906 27.27 0.54 12.56
C GLN A 906 25.91 1.02 13.10
N HIS A 907 24.92 0.13 13.22
CA HIS A 907 23.60 0.43 13.79
C HIS A 907 23.68 0.97 15.22
N ALA A 908 24.48 0.34 16.09
CA ALA A 908 24.64 0.72 17.49
C ALA A 908 25.18 2.16 17.66
N ALA A 909 25.97 2.65 16.70
CA ALA A 909 26.48 4.02 16.71
C ALA A 909 25.62 5.00 15.90
N SER A 910 25.07 4.59 14.75
CA SER A 910 24.28 5.46 13.87
C SER A 910 22.98 5.90 14.51
N PHE A 911 22.25 4.99 15.17
CA PHE A 911 20.97 5.30 15.82
C PHE A 911 21.12 6.43 16.85
N PRO A 912 21.97 6.32 17.90
CA PRO A 912 22.09 7.37 18.90
C PRO A 912 22.69 8.68 18.35
N LEU A 913 23.58 8.61 17.36
CA LEU A 913 24.09 9.81 16.67
C LEU A 913 22.98 10.56 15.93
N SER A 914 22.12 9.83 15.21
CA SER A 914 21.04 10.41 14.40
C SER A 914 20.00 11.19 15.21
N LEU A 915 19.87 10.89 16.51
CA LEU A 915 18.94 11.52 17.43
C LEU A 915 19.61 12.42 18.48
N GLY A 916 20.92 12.69 18.34
CA GLY A 916 21.66 13.55 19.26
C GLY A 916 21.81 12.99 20.68
N ILE A 917 21.72 11.66 20.85
CA ILE A 917 21.91 11.00 22.14
C ILE A 917 23.40 10.94 22.50
N THR A 918 24.27 10.70 21.51
CA THR A 918 25.72 10.57 21.69
C THR A 918 26.32 11.85 22.28
N ASP A 919 27.12 11.71 23.35
CA ASP A 919 27.82 12.82 23.98
C ASP A 919 28.80 13.47 22.98
N ALA A 920 28.87 14.80 22.98
CA ALA A 920 29.70 15.57 22.05
C ALA A 920 31.18 15.14 22.06
N ARG A 921 31.69 14.62 23.18
CA ARG A 921 33.07 14.11 23.30
C ARG A 921 33.35 12.87 22.44
N PHE A 922 32.32 12.10 22.09
CA PHE A 922 32.43 10.89 21.28
C PHE A 922 31.89 11.06 19.86
N ALA A 923 31.05 12.07 19.63
CA ALA A 923 30.32 12.22 18.36
C ALA A 923 31.24 12.29 17.12
N GLU A 924 32.35 13.04 17.21
CA GLU A 924 33.33 13.14 16.12
C GLU A 924 34.05 11.80 15.86
N ALA A 925 34.46 11.09 16.91
CA ALA A 925 35.16 9.81 16.77
C ALA A 925 34.23 8.71 16.24
N ASP A 926 33.01 8.61 16.78
CA ASP A 926 32.03 7.63 16.34
C ASP A 926 31.61 7.85 14.90
N SER A 927 31.35 9.11 14.52
CA SER A 927 30.92 9.46 13.15
C SER A 927 32.00 9.20 12.11
N ARG A 928 33.28 9.52 12.41
CA ARG A 928 34.40 9.12 11.55
C ARG A 928 34.52 7.61 11.43
N ARG A 929 34.45 6.87 12.54
CA ARG A 929 34.50 5.40 12.51
C ARG A 929 33.42 4.81 11.62
N ILE A 930 32.15 5.25 11.77
CA ILE A 930 31.07 4.70 10.94
C ILE A 930 31.12 5.18 9.49
N ALA A 931 31.73 6.34 9.20
CA ALA A 931 32.03 6.76 7.83
C ALA A 931 33.10 5.86 7.20
N ASP A 932 34.20 5.59 7.91
CA ASP A 932 35.31 4.73 7.45
C ASP A 932 34.89 3.27 7.21
N MET A 933 33.81 2.81 7.88
CA MET A 933 33.24 1.48 7.67
C MET A 933 32.55 1.32 6.29
N GLY A 934 32.22 2.42 5.61
CA GLY A 934 31.37 2.41 4.41
C GLY A 934 29.95 1.94 4.72
N MET A 935 29.26 1.36 3.73
CA MET A 935 27.90 0.83 3.93
C MET A 935 27.91 -0.52 4.67
N ARG A 936 27.51 -0.49 5.96
CA ARG A 936 27.32 -1.66 6.84
C ARG A 936 25.98 -1.57 7.59
N GLN A 937 24.97 -1.02 6.92
CA GLN A 937 23.61 -0.87 7.41
C GLN A 937 22.63 -1.29 6.33
N GLY A 938 21.57 -2.01 6.71
CA GLY A 938 20.60 -2.57 5.78
C GLY A 938 19.65 -1.52 5.21
N PRO A 939 18.98 -1.82 4.08
CA PRO A 939 18.05 -0.92 3.41
C PRO A 939 16.93 -0.36 4.32
N LEU A 940 16.37 -1.16 5.24
CA LEU A 940 15.29 -0.75 6.14
C LEU A 940 15.69 0.43 7.04
N THR A 941 16.93 0.43 7.54
CA THR A 941 17.37 1.40 8.54
C THR A 941 18.38 2.41 8.03
N VAL A 942 18.78 2.36 6.75
CA VAL A 942 19.87 3.19 6.18
C VAL A 942 19.68 4.70 6.40
N HIS A 943 18.44 5.19 6.48
CA HIS A 943 18.15 6.58 6.82
C HIS A 943 18.78 7.02 8.16
N ARG A 944 18.92 6.13 9.16
CA ARG A 944 19.60 6.43 10.42
C ARG A 944 21.10 6.68 10.24
N LEU A 945 21.77 5.90 9.39
CA LEU A 945 23.17 6.12 9.04
C LEU A 945 23.37 7.46 8.33
N VAL A 946 22.53 7.73 7.33
CA VAL A 946 22.59 9.00 6.59
C VAL A 946 22.38 10.19 7.53
N ARG A 947 21.32 10.16 8.37
CA ARG A 947 21.05 11.21 9.36
C ARG A 947 22.20 11.39 10.36
N ALA A 948 22.81 10.30 10.83
CA ALA A 948 23.94 10.36 11.76
C ALA A 948 25.16 11.09 11.17
N LEU A 949 25.51 10.80 9.91
CA LEU A 949 26.63 11.44 9.22
C LEU A 949 26.33 12.91 8.92
N LEU A 950 25.12 13.22 8.43
CA LEU A 950 24.69 14.60 8.17
C LEU A 950 24.66 15.46 9.43
N ALA A 951 24.21 14.90 10.56
CA ALA A 951 24.20 15.59 11.85
C ALA A 951 25.60 16.00 12.34
N GLN A 952 26.65 15.32 11.87
CA GLN A 952 28.06 15.64 12.17
C GLN A 952 28.77 16.39 11.03
N GLY A 953 28.03 16.82 10.00
CA GLY A 953 28.58 17.56 8.86
C GLY A 953 29.41 16.72 7.89
N LEU A 954 29.39 15.39 7.99
CA LEU A 954 30.14 14.46 7.13
C LEU A 954 29.40 14.21 5.81
N THR A 955 29.07 15.29 5.09
CA THR A 955 28.28 15.23 3.85
C THR A 955 28.99 14.44 2.74
N ASP A 956 30.32 14.54 2.65
CA ASP A 956 31.08 13.79 1.64
C ASP A 956 31.05 12.27 1.88
N ALA A 957 31.02 11.83 3.14
CA ALA A 957 30.83 10.42 3.46
C ALA A 957 29.44 9.92 3.02
N VAL A 958 28.40 10.77 3.13
CA VAL A 958 27.07 10.45 2.61
C VAL A 958 27.07 10.36 1.09
N LEU A 959 27.81 11.24 0.40
CA LEU A 959 27.99 11.12 -1.04
C LEU A 959 28.69 9.81 -1.41
N ASP A 960 29.71 9.39 -0.65
CA ASP A 960 30.36 8.08 -0.85
C ASP A 960 29.39 6.90 -0.64
N LEU A 961 28.51 6.97 0.37
CA LEU A 961 27.45 5.97 0.57
C LEU A 961 26.48 5.88 -0.61
N LEU A 962 26.14 7.03 -1.20
CA LEU A 962 25.20 7.12 -2.32
C LEU A 962 25.85 6.66 -3.64
N THR A 963 27.10 7.05 -3.91
CA THR A 963 27.67 6.98 -5.27
C THR A 963 28.73 5.89 -5.47
N SER A 964 29.23 5.26 -4.41
CA SER A 964 30.25 4.20 -4.52
C SER A 964 29.67 2.87 -5.00
N ARG A 965 30.30 2.27 -6.03
CA ARG A 965 29.95 0.95 -6.60
C ARG A 965 30.68 -0.20 -5.90
N ASP A 966 31.75 0.12 -5.17
CA ASP A 966 32.64 -0.86 -4.53
C ASP A 966 32.10 -1.41 -3.20
N GLN A 967 30.93 -0.95 -2.76
CA GLN A 967 30.27 -1.37 -1.53
C GLN A 967 28.78 -1.68 -1.76
N PRO A 968 28.11 -2.35 -0.80
CA PRO A 968 26.64 -2.42 -0.78
C PRO A 968 26.04 -1.01 -0.86
N GLY A 969 24.97 -0.81 -1.62
CA GLY A 969 24.35 0.51 -1.78
C GLY A 969 23.76 0.72 -3.17
N TRP A 970 23.14 1.89 -3.36
CA TRP A 970 22.34 2.18 -4.56
C TRP A 970 23.15 2.23 -5.86
N ALA A 971 24.35 2.79 -5.86
CA ALA A 971 25.18 2.82 -7.07
C ALA A 971 25.58 1.41 -7.54
N ARG A 972 25.78 0.46 -6.61
CA ARG A 972 25.98 -0.96 -6.94
C ARG A 972 24.69 -1.61 -7.46
N LEU A 973 23.53 -1.26 -6.91
CA LEU A 973 22.25 -1.73 -7.46
C LEU A 973 22.06 -1.28 -8.92
N LEU A 974 22.34 -0.01 -9.21
CA LEU A 974 22.29 0.53 -10.58
C LEU A 974 23.26 -0.18 -11.52
N GLU A 975 24.48 -0.47 -11.09
CA GLU A 975 25.46 -1.24 -11.89
C GLU A 975 24.94 -2.64 -12.24
N ARG A 976 24.12 -3.24 -11.37
CA ARG A 976 23.45 -4.53 -11.60
C ARG A 976 22.14 -4.42 -12.37
N GLY A 977 21.79 -3.23 -12.86
CA GLY A 977 20.62 -2.99 -13.69
C GLY A 977 19.31 -2.81 -12.91
N ALA A 978 19.37 -2.52 -11.62
CA ALA A 978 18.18 -2.22 -10.84
C ALA A 978 17.52 -0.91 -11.31
N THR A 979 16.21 -0.95 -11.52
CA THR A 979 15.36 0.23 -11.79
C THR A 979 14.33 0.46 -10.68
N PHE A 980 14.41 -0.35 -9.62
CA PHE A 980 13.65 -0.25 -8.38
C PHE A 980 14.62 -0.71 -7.28
N THR A 981 14.60 -0.07 -6.12
CA THR A 981 15.36 -0.54 -4.95
C THR A 981 14.96 -1.96 -4.55
N TRP A 982 15.91 -2.69 -3.97
CA TRP A 982 15.72 -4.08 -3.55
C TRP A 982 15.52 -4.18 -2.03
N GLU A 983 14.91 -5.28 -1.57
CA GLU A 983 14.72 -5.58 -0.15
C GLU A 983 16.08 -5.71 0.56
N ALA A 984 17.05 -6.36 -0.09
CA ALA A 984 18.43 -6.47 0.37
C ALA A 984 19.40 -5.84 -0.64
N TRP A 985 20.61 -5.48 -0.17
CA TRP A 985 21.66 -4.97 -1.06
C TRP A 985 22.17 -6.02 -2.06
N ASP A 986 22.01 -7.31 -1.74
CA ASP A 986 22.40 -8.45 -2.56
C ASP A 986 21.24 -9.46 -2.61
N LEU A 987 21.01 -10.06 -3.78
CA LEU A 987 20.04 -11.14 -3.97
C LEU A 987 20.78 -12.48 -3.89
N GLU A 988 20.64 -13.20 -2.79
CA GLU A 988 21.32 -14.49 -2.60
C GLU A 988 20.54 -15.62 -3.31
N PRO A 989 21.21 -16.54 -4.02
CA PRO A 989 20.53 -17.67 -4.65
C PRO A 989 19.71 -18.49 -3.64
N GLY A 990 18.43 -18.69 -3.93
CA GLY A 990 17.49 -19.43 -3.08
C GLY A 990 16.67 -18.56 -2.12
N THR A 991 16.99 -17.27 -1.99
CA THR A 991 16.15 -16.31 -1.26
C THR A 991 15.01 -15.80 -2.14
N ASP A 992 14.00 -15.24 -1.50
CA ASP A 992 12.80 -14.60 -2.05
C ASP A 992 12.81 -13.08 -1.84
N TYR A 993 14.00 -12.50 -1.64
CA TYR A 993 14.17 -11.05 -1.46
C TYR A 993 13.62 -10.26 -2.65
N SER A 994 12.82 -9.24 -2.35
CA SER A 994 12.14 -8.46 -3.36
C SER A 994 13.10 -7.61 -4.20
N GLN A 995 12.88 -7.61 -5.52
CA GLN A 995 13.56 -6.73 -6.47
C GLN A 995 12.80 -5.41 -6.69
N SER A 996 11.75 -5.16 -5.91
CA SER A 996 10.87 -4.00 -6.01
C SER A 996 10.40 -3.56 -4.62
N HIS A 997 11.33 -3.23 -3.73
CA HIS A 997 11.07 -2.93 -2.32
C HIS A 997 11.50 -1.49 -1.98
N ALA A 998 10.57 -0.63 -1.58
CA ALA A 998 10.77 0.82 -1.61
C ALA A 998 11.36 1.45 -0.33
N TRP A 999 11.57 0.68 0.74
CA TRP A 999 11.93 1.24 2.05
C TRP A 999 13.26 2.04 2.11
N SER A 1000 14.22 1.78 1.22
CA SER A 1000 15.47 2.56 1.17
C SER A 1000 15.31 3.90 0.43
N ALA A 1001 14.16 4.11 -0.22
CA ALA A 1001 13.81 5.39 -0.83
C ALA A 1001 13.57 6.50 0.19
N SER A 1002 13.42 6.15 1.48
CA SER A 1002 13.34 7.12 2.59
C SER A 1002 14.42 8.21 2.54
N VAL A 1003 15.62 7.88 2.02
CA VAL A 1003 16.78 8.77 1.88
C VAL A 1003 16.56 9.94 0.91
N VAL A 1004 15.52 9.91 0.08
CA VAL A 1004 15.09 11.04 -0.76
C VAL A 1004 14.87 12.29 0.09
N LYS A 1005 14.29 12.13 1.29
CA LYS A 1005 14.09 13.24 2.23
C LYS A 1005 15.43 13.92 2.52
N GLU A 1006 16.45 13.15 2.90
CA GLU A 1006 17.75 13.68 3.27
C GLU A 1006 18.50 14.30 2.07
N ILE A 1007 18.33 13.76 0.85
CA ILE A 1007 18.88 14.38 -0.37
C ILE A 1007 18.27 15.78 -0.58
N LEU A 1008 16.95 15.91 -0.51
CA LEU A 1008 16.27 17.20 -0.70
C LEU A 1008 16.56 18.17 0.46
N GLU A 1009 16.59 17.69 1.69
CA GLU A 1009 16.79 18.54 2.86
C GLU A 1009 18.22 19.00 3.05
N HIS A 1010 19.21 18.17 2.70
CA HIS A 1010 20.61 18.44 3.02
C HIS A 1010 21.51 18.60 1.80
N LEU A 1011 21.23 17.94 0.66
CA LEU A 1011 22.04 18.11 -0.55
C LEU A 1011 21.50 19.24 -1.44
N LEU A 1012 20.18 19.27 -1.67
CA LEU A 1012 19.53 20.44 -2.27
C LEU A 1012 19.54 21.61 -1.28
N GLY A 1013 19.25 21.32 0.00
CA GLY A 1013 19.45 22.24 1.12
C GLY A 1013 18.19 22.98 1.57
N ILE A 1014 16.99 22.45 1.33
CA ILE A 1014 15.71 23.10 1.70
C ILE A 1014 15.05 22.32 2.84
N ARG A 1015 14.85 22.97 4.00
CA ARG A 1015 14.25 22.34 5.20
C ARG A 1015 13.10 23.15 5.76
N PHE A 1016 12.13 22.46 6.35
CA PHE A 1016 11.03 23.09 7.07
C PHE A 1016 11.53 23.52 8.46
N GLN A 1017 11.33 24.79 8.84
CA GLN A 1017 11.60 25.30 10.20
C GLN A 1017 10.34 25.36 11.06
N SER A 1018 9.16 25.46 10.45
CA SER A 1018 7.87 25.46 11.12
C SER A 1018 6.95 24.34 10.59
N PRO A 1019 6.03 23.82 11.44
CA PRO A 1019 5.00 22.91 10.97
C PRO A 1019 4.17 23.51 9.83
N GLY A 1020 3.96 22.74 8.77
CA GLY A 1020 3.25 23.19 7.56
C GLY A 1020 4.08 24.02 6.58
N GLY A 1021 5.35 24.32 6.91
CA GLY A 1021 6.31 24.92 5.97
C GLY A 1021 6.10 26.41 5.69
N SER A 1022 5.60 27.18 6.66
CA SER A 1022 5.48 28.65 6.54
C SER A 1022 6.83 29.38 6.66
N GLU A 1023 7.82 28.73 7.27
CA GLU A 1023 9.22 29.19 7.32
C GLU A 1023 10.14 28.03 6.89
N LEU A 1024 11.05 28.33 5.97
CA LEU A 1024 12.03 27.40 5.44
C LEU A 1024 13.45 27.81 5.83
N LEU A 1025 14.36 26.85 5.87
CA LEU A 1025 15.80 27.06 5.89
C LEU A 1025 16.37 26.62 4.56
N ILE A 1026 17.02 27.56 3.86
CA ILE A 1026 17.79 27.30 2.64
C ILE A 1026 19.26 27.35 3.00
N GLN A 1027 19.90 26.19 3.03
CA GLN A 1027 21.30 26.05 3.41
C GLN A 1027 21.98 25.04 2.48
N PRO A 1028 22.65 25.51 1.41
CA PRO A 1028 23.53 24.66 0.62
C PRO A 1028 24.54 23.92 1.53
N PRO A 1029 24.77 22.62 1.33
CA PRO A 1029 25.70 21.86 2.17
C PRO A 1029 27.12 22.39 2.04
N LEU A 1030 28.03 21.98 2.91
CA LEU A 1030 29.48 22.04 2.67
C LEU A 1030 29.95 20.64 2.27
N CYS A 1031 30.28 20.46 1.00
CA CYS A 1031 30.63 19.17 0.40
C CYS A 1031 31.34 19.36 -0.95
N ARG A 1032 31.83 18.26 -1.51
CA ARG A 1032 32.58 18.17 -2.78
C ARG A 1032 31.76 18.42 -4.04
N LEU A 1033 30.43 18.41 -3.97
CA LEU A 1033 29.59 18.74 -5.13
C LEU A 1033 29.85 20.18 -5.59
N GLU A 1034 30.00 20.37 -6.90
CA GLU A 1034 30.24 21.69 -7.52
C GLU A 1034 28.96 22.51 -7.63
N HIS A 1035 27.82 21.85 -7.87
CA HIS A 1035 26.51 22.46 -7.91
C HIS A 1035 25.40 21.45 -7.63
N ALA A 1036 24.24 21.94 -7.18
CA ALA A 1036 22.98 21.21 -7.24
C ALA A 1036 21.82 22.19 -7.48
N ARG A 1037 20.74 21.68 -8.07
CA ARG A 1037 19.50 22.42 -8.31
C ARG A 1037 18.29 21.50 -8.16
N GLY A 1038 17.15 22.09 -7.85
CA GLY A 1038 15.93 21.33 -7.64
C GLY A 1038 14.87 22.11 -6.90
N SER A 1039 13.80 21.40 -6.56
CA SER A 1039 12.61 21.96 -5.92
C SER A 1039 11.99 20.97 -4.94
N ILE A 1040 11.28 21.49 -3.94
CA ILE A 1040 10.41 20.70 -3.07
C ILE A 1040 9.00 21.28 -3.07
N PRO A 1041 7.95 20.43 -3.00
CA PRO A 1041 6.59 20.90 -2.80
C PRO A 1041 6.42 21.45 -1.38
N VAL A 1042 5.75 22.59 -1.29
CA VAL A 1042 5.33 23.24 -0.04
C VAL A 1042 3.86 23.68 -0.15
N ALA A 1043 3.28 24.20 0.93
CA ALA A 1043 1.85 24.50 0.97
C ALA A 1043 1.35 25.37 -0.20
N ASN A 1044 2.16 26.34 -0.64
CA ASN A 1044 1.81 27.35 -1.66
C ASN A 1044 2.59 27.19 -2.98
N GLY A 1045 2.90 25.95 -3.38
CA GLY A 1045 3.61 25.66 -4.63
C GLY A 1045 4.97 25.03 -4.38
N TYR A 1046 6.03 25.58 -4.97
CA TYR A 1046 7.38 25.03 -4.87
C TYR A 1046 8.34 26.01 -4.22
N ALA A 1047 9.21 25.48 -3.37
CA ALA A 1047 10.45 26.16 -2.99
C ALA A 1047 11.58 25.60 -3.85
N GLU A 1048 12.33 26.48 -4.50
CA GLU A 1048 13.35 26.11 -5.49
C GLU A 1048 14.72 26.64 -5.07
N THR A 1049 15.77 25.89 -5.36
CA THR A 1049 17.14 26.34 -5.17
C THR A 1049 18.04 25.87 -6.30
N SER A 1050 19.04 26.68 -6.63
CA SER A 1050 20.13 26.36 -7.52
C SER A 1050 21.39 26.99 -6.95
N TRP A 1051 22.33 26.17 -6.48
CA TRP A 1051 23.58 26.64 -5.88
C TRP A 1051 24.81 26.09 -6.60
N ARG A 1052 25.90 26.87 -6.56
CA ARG A 1052 27.19 26.54 -7.17
C ARG A 1052 28.36 27.03 -6.32
N ARG A 1053 29.42 26.23 -6.21
CA ARG A 1053 30.67 26.60 -5.52
C ARG A 1053 31.45 27.67 -6.28
N ARG A 1054 31.93 28.71 -5.58
CA ARG A 1054 32.80 29.77 -6.10
C ARG A 1054 33.85 30.17 -5.06
N GLY A 1055 35.11 29.76 -5.24
CA GLY A 1055 36.23 30.26 -4.44
C GLY A 1055 36.02 30.19 -2.91
N GLY A 1056 35.58 29.04 -2.39
CA GLY A 1056 35.29 28.84 -0.95
C GLY A 1056 33.92 29.37 -0.48
N LEU A 1057 33.21 30.13 -1.32
CA LEU A 1057 31.85 30.63 -1.10
C LEU A 1057 30.84 29.90 -2.02
N VAL A 1058 29.57 30.31 -1.94
CA VAL A 1058 28.46 29.71 -2.70
C VAL A 1058 27.67 30.79 -3.46
N GLU A 1059 27.55 30.63 -4.76
CA GLU A 1059 26.54 31.30 -5.59
C GLU A 1059 25.21 30.57 -5.39
N LEU A 1060 24.14 31.28 -5.02
CA LEU A 1060 22.81 30.70 -4.78
C LEU A 1060 21.74 31.53 -5.47
N GLU A 1061 20.85 30.86 -6.20
CA GLU A 1061 19.54 31.37 -6.57
C GLU A 1061 18.47 30.55 -5.84
N CYS A 1062 17.46 31.21 -5.29
CA CYS A 1062 16.32 30.53 -4.67
C CYS A 1062 15.00 31.25 -4.92
N THR A 1063 13.93 30.47 -5.09
CA THR A 1063 12.56 30.97 -5.23
C THR A 1063 11.74 30.52 -4.03
N VAL A 1064 11.12 31.49 -3.34
CA VAL A 1064 10.24 31.26 -2.19
C VAL A 1064 8.81 31.61 -2.61
N PRO A 1065 7.82 30.70 -2.46
CA PRO A 1065 6.45 30.95 -2.87
C PRO A 1065 5.70 31.88 -1.90
N ALA A 1066 4.54 32.37 -2.33
CA ALA A 1066 3.72 33.27 -1.50
C ALA A 1066 3.33 32.60 -0.16
N GLY A 1067 3.26 33.40 0.90
CA GLY A 1067 2.96 32.93 2.26
C GLY A 1067 4.11 32.25 2.98
N VAL A 1068 5.24 32.04 2.31
CA VAL A 1068 6.42 31.39 2.87
C VAL A 1068 7.53 32.41 3.04
N THR A 1069 8.29 32.28 4.14
CA THR A 1069 9.55 32.99 4.32
C THR A 1069 10.69 32.00 4.40
N ALA A 1070 11.91 32.43 4.09
CA ALA A 1070 13.08 31.58 4.23
C ALA A 1070 14.21 32.27 4.98
N VAL A 1071 14.94 31.51 5.78
CA VAL A 1071 16.27 31.86 6.25
C VAL A 1071 17.28 31.24 5.30
N VAL A 1072 18.00 32.06 4.55
CA VAL A 1072 19.10 31.65 3.69
C VAL A 1072 20.39 31.70 4.50
N ARG A 1073 21.04 30.55 4.71
CA ARG A 1073 22.29 30.42 5.47
C ARG A 1073 23.44 30.06 4.53
N LEU A 1074 24.39 30.97 4.39
CA LEU A 1074 25.57 30.83 3.51
C LEU A 1074 26.89 30.85 4.30
N PRO A 1075 28.01 30.38 3.73
CA PRO A 1075 29.33 30.54 4.33
C PRO A 1075 29.67 32.01 4.63
N ALA A 1076 30.44 32.26 5.69
CA ALA A 1076 30.88 33.62 6.03
C ALA A 1076 31.65 34.27 4.87
N GLY A 1077 31.12 35.38 4.36
CA GLY A 1077 31.65 36.09 3.21
C GLY A 1077 30.83 37.32 2.83
N THR A 1078 31.25 37.98 1.75
CA THR A 1078 30.53 39.10 1.16
C THR A 1078 29.74 38.61 -0.05
N TYR A 1079 28.44 38.93 -0.10
CA TYR A 1079 27.56 38.54 -1.19
C TYR A 1079 26.83 39.76 -1.73
N GLY A 1080 26.80 39.89 -3.06
CA GLY A 1080 25.86 40.75 -3.76
C GLY A 1080 24.49 40.08 -3.73
N ILE A 1081 23.47 40.82 -3.31
CA ILE A 1081 22.11 40.31 -3.15
C ILE A 1081 21.22 41.03 -4.15
N LYS A 1082 20.49 40.28 -4.97
CA LYS A 1082 19.41 40.81 -5.81
C LYS A 1082 18.13 40.06 -5.45
N GLY A 1083 17.03 40.79 -5.43
CA GLY A 1083 15.72 40.24 -5.15
C GLY A 1083 14.64 41.30 -5.32
N PRO A 1084 13.38 40.96 -5.03
CA PRO A 1084 12.24 41.81 -5.38
C PRO A 1084 12.13 43.09 -4.55
N THR A 1085 12.68 43.13 -3.32
CA THR A 1085 12.60 44.30 -2.43
C THR A 1085 13.98 44.77 -1.96
N PRO A 1086 14.24 46.10 -1.88
CA PRO A 1086 15.57 46.63 -1.56
C PRO A 1086 16.07 46.37 -0.12
N ASP A 1087 15.16 46.20 0.86
CA ASP A 1087 15.50 46.21 2.29
C ASP A 1087 15.40 44.84 2.99
N ALA A 1088 14.90 43.79 2.31
CA ALA A 1088 14.47 42.55 2.99
C ALA A 1088 15.61 41.64 3.47
N ALA A 1089 16.84 41.80 2.99
CA ALA A 1089 17.88 40.77 3.14
C ALA A 1089 18.63 40.75 4.49
N VAL A 1090 18.45 41.73 5.40
CA VAL A 1090 19.36 41.85 6.56
C VAL A 1090 18.61 41.96 7.89
N VAL A 1091 18.31 40.81 8.49
CA VAL A 1091 18.19 40.71 9.95
C VAL A 1091 19.44 39.97 10.46
N ARG A 1092 20.34 40.70 11.12
CA ARG A 1092 21.48 40.11 11.82
C ARG A 1092 20.94 39.31 13.01
N SER A 1093 21.11 38.00 13.02
CA SER A 1093 21.14 37.27 14.30
C SER A 1093 22.37 37.74 15.06
N LEU A 1094 22.15 38.48 16.17
CA LEU A 1094 23.19 38.62 17.19
C LEU A 1094 23.49 37.23 17.74
N PRO A 1095 24.75 36.92 18.09
CA PRO A 1095 25.12 35.59 18.55
C PRO A 1095 24.44 35.29 19.89
N ASP A 1096 23.39 34.48 19.89
CA ASP A 1096 23.04 33.70 21.07
C ASP A 1096 24.19 32.71 21.27
N GLY A 1097 24.87 32.84 22.40
CA GLY A 1097 26.21 32.31 22.64
C GLY A 1097 26.31 30.80 22.48
N ALA A 1098 26.65 30.34 21.27
CA ALA A 1098 27.33 29.07 20.96
C ALA A 1098 27.64 28.86 19.46
N GLN A 1099 27.37 29.80 18.53
CA GLN A 1099 27.71 29.61 17.11
C GLN A 1099 29.00 30.33 16.71
N THR A 1100 29.91 29.57 16.12
CA THR A 1100 31.17 30.05 15.54
C THR A 1100 30.93 30.98 14.35
N ALA A 1101 31.84 31.91 14.11
CA ALA A 1101 31.79 32.96 13.08
C ALA A 1101 31.87 32.45 11.60
N ALA A 1102 31.31 31.28 11.29
CA ALA A 1102 31.52 30.54 10.04
C ALA A 1102 30.41 30.68 8.99
N THR A 1103 29.23 31.20 9.33
CA THR A 1103 28.09 31.39 8.41
C THR A 1103 27.47 32.78 8.52
N ARG A 1104 26.68 33.15 7.51
CA ARG A 1104 25.90 34.38 7.44
C ARG A 1104 24.47 34.06 7.03
N ASP A 1105 23.51 34.54 7.82
CA ASP A 1105 22.08 34.32 7.61
C ASP A 1105 21.42 35.55 6.99
N PHE A 1106 20.50 35.31 6.06
CA PHE A 1106 19.65 36.32 5.40
C PHE A 1106 18.20 35.85 5.50
N ARG A 1107 17.31 36.68 6.05
CA ARG A 1107 15.88 36.39 5.99
C ARG A 1107 15.35 36.92 4.67
N VAL A 1108 14.58 36.12 3.94
CA VAL A 1108 13.98 36.53 2.66
C VAL A 1108 12.49 36.22 2.66
N HIS A 1109 11.74 37.05 1.94
CA HIS A 1109 10.31 36.87 1.69
C HIS A 1109 10.10 36.16 0.35
N THR A 1110 8.84 36.03 -0.04
CA THR A 1110 8.39 35.57 -1.36
C THR A 1110 9.17 36.19 -2.52
N GLY A 1111 9.42 35.39 -3.54
CA GLY A 1111 10.05 35.77 -4.80
C GLY A 1111 11.40 35.08 -5.02
N THR A 1112 12.05 35.45 -6.12
CA THR A 1112 13.36 34.91 -6.52
C THR A 1112 14.48 35.80 -6.04
N TRP A 1113 15.45 35.20 -5.36
CA TRP A 1113 16.61 35.86 -4.75
C TRP A 1113 17.90 35.26 -5.30
N SER A 1114 18.88 36.11 -5.60
CA SER A 1114 20.22 35.68 -5.99
C SER A 1114 21.28 36.23 -5.02
N PHE A 1115 22.19 35.36 -4.59
CA PHE A 1115 23.33 35.66 -3.75
C PHE A 1115 24.61 35.31 -4.50
N GLU A 1116 25.35 36.33 -4.93
CA GLU A 1116 26.58 36.20 -5.71
C GLU A 1116 27.80 36.55 -4.83
N PRO A 1117 28.78 35.65 -4.66
CA PRO A 1117 30.02 35.97 -3.95
C PRO A 1117 30.73 37.20 -4.54
N GLN A 1118 31.11 38.16 -3.69
CA GLN A 1118 31.94 39.30 -4.08
C GLN A 1118 33.42 39.00 -3.82
N ALA A 1119 34.27 39.42 -4.75
CA ALA A 1119 35.72 39.26 -4.69
C ALA A 1119 36.39 40.15 -3.63
#